data_AF-A0A067C798-F1
#
_entry.id   AF-A0A067C798-F1
#
_cell.length_a   1.000
_cell.length_b   1.000
_cell.length_c   1.000
_cell.angle_alpha   90.00
_cell.angle_beta   90.00
_cell.angle_gamma   90.00
#
_symmetry.space_group_name_H-M   'P 1'
#
loop_
_entity.id
_entity.type
_entity.pdbx_description
1 polymer ?
#
loop_
_entity_poly.entity_id
_entity_poly.type
_entity_poly.pdbx_seq_one_letter_code
_entity_poly.pdbx_strand_id
1 'polypeptide(L)'
;MPQRGPLRQVPAAREYVCEVAGCLYLVLSICLSVYALDVFAPYMENGLFWPHFDASNTLSLLGAVLNKHLGALTGGSNPVPIDLLASSASIWRRASTGVSPAYPRRLLYQELTDLAVAIPGLRRLEPSAVAFMITPYCWVDLQRRWVLAHTPRRLERCVATDLDNGAVYLEAVLRNIDVDAWNTASGGAFSTKIASSIAASSAEGAAWVEAILHRHEVLPVDNEMTYWQARGLIRFQLQYGNRVQLGINENVAITNALGVTYELPLTSIRALHRGASWTTSYMYQSLGNDLNAIWPNQSLVVNTSTYFGVQDRDALVAYDVGLPLNAVNEVITSSVGPLNSIDLRWLRVPPGLADAVAAFDATLYDLISTNATVYDALASLPLLHAETVPYKWQDPSLRFLSGNLMCSSGAPMPFVLRAFGFDDACGTQVPAIFPLSATNTLFAVHMLYGHHMNDICTQVPHQVAACERLVAHLTDVYKLLAPFLRHIDRPTLDDVQLAKVQVVLNGSTLSLQTVLLLGERFDFFGWINLYDWAQNAREAIAFEGDLRTLHLVSYAYAPLPPPSIGSRTNTNVGKYLWFTSSVVTGVLGAVGCLCLFLVCRHRPRPGTTPWFLFSRLVSSVWLNRTLLSVRAMTALLCLSTAPIVPMVVHSDVWQLQWQPRTMLTSAILASEASWLTYMAYEVLHPLTSGYTHHAAMVSAVVTYGTVLAVDVWFPVTVVASVHRRCDLLNMDWQLECCSASVRIGSLHQLLWLLLLQLFGVLVGYVVAVGYKHCRWHRPSRIVPAQRPPALLLQASVHAFGVDTTPTLNYAASAMAGLFFTTSDGVNCVFDINRWTHLPLDVVEASVPFMGRHLTVFTTIVSSAFGSMPALHRISNVTPASLSTSLEAVAACASQQFWHLVGFLYVVGTLSSNIAYFNVVLTSLSNDYGWAGFNSSGMQPFLANAFNRQLLLTPSLEQKRR
;
A
#
# COMPACT_ATOMS: atom_id res chain seq x y z
N MET A 1 -78.90 10.14 44.35
CA MET A 1 -77.60 10.76 44.03
C MET A 1 -76.68 9.71 43.40
N PRO A 2 -76.39 9.78 42.09
CA PRO A 2 -75.37 8.93 41.47
C PRO A 2 -74.02 9.67 41.40
N GLN A 3 -72.94 8.97 41.76
CA GLN A 3 -71.56 9.44 41.67
C GLN A 3 -71.18 9.72 40.21
N ARG A 4 -70.69 10.93 39.95
CA ARG A 4 -70.09 11.34 38.66
C ARG A 4 -68.82 10.53 38.42
N GLY A 5 -68.78 9.78 37.32
CA GLY A 5 -67.54 9.19 36.79
C GLY A 5 -66.54 10.28 36.36
N PRO A 6 -65.23 9.96 36.31
CA PRO A 6 -64.20 10.95 36.01
C PRO A 6 -64.30 11.41 34.55
N LEU A 7 -64.38 12.74 34.38
CA LEU A 7 -64.34 13.43 33.09
C LEU A 7 -63.03 13.08 32.35
N ARG A 8 -63.16 12.54 31.13
CA ARG A 8 -62.06 12.39 30.17
C ARG A 8 -61.58 13.81 29.79
N GLN A 9 -60.47 14.26 30.39
CA GLN A 9 -59.80 15.49 29.94
C GLN A 9 -59.35 15.31 28.49
N VAL A 10 -59.76 16.24 27.63
CA VAL A 10 -59.31 16.31 26.23
C VAL A 10 -57.81 16.65 26.26
N PRO A 11 -56.93 15.88 25.57
CA PRO A 11 -55.50 16.17 25.56
C PRO A 11 -55.24 17.55 24.96
N ALA A 12 -54.27 18.29 25.51
CA ALA A 12 -53.90 19.58 24.96
C ALA A 12 -53.29 19.39 23.56
N ALA A 13 -53.56 20.28 22.60
CA ALA A 13 -52.98 20.22 21.25
C ALA A 13 -51.44 20.07 21.26
N ARG A 14 -50.77 20.63 22.29
CA ARG A 14 -49.34 20.49 22.56
C ARG A 14 -48.89 19.04 22.75
N GLU A 15 -49.67 18.20 23.43
CA GLU A 15 -49.32 16.80 23.73
C GLU A 15 -49.36 15.93 22.47
N TYR A 16 -50.32 16.18 21.58
CA TYR A 16 -50.38 15.54 20.26
C TYR A 16 -49.20 15.97 19.36
N VAL A 17 -48.86 17.26 19.35
CA VAL A 17 -47.69 17.76 18.61
C VAL A 17 -46.39 17.12 19.13
N CYS A 18 -46.22 17.00 20.44
CA CYS A 18 -45.07 16.32 21.03
C CYS A 18 -45.00 14.82 20.68
N GLU A 19 -46.14 14.13 20.65
CA GLU A 19 -46.18 12.70 20.27
C GLU A 19 -45.81 12.50 18.80
N VAL A 20 -46.37 13.33 17.89
CA VAL A 20 -46.04 13.28 16.46
C VAL A 20 -44.57 13.65 16.21
N ALA A 21 -44.08 14.72 16.85
CA ALA A 21 -42.67 15.12 16.78
C ALA A 21 -41.73 14.02 17.32
N GLY A 22 -42.15 13.29 18.37
CA GLY A 22 -41.42 12.17 18.92
C GLY A 22 -41.37 10.95 18.00
N CYS A 23 -42.49 10.58 17.37
CA CYS A 23 -42.52 9.54 16.34
C CYS A 23 -41.63 9.90 15.14
N LEU A 24 -41.68 11.17 14.69
CA LEU A 24 -40.82 11.66 13.62
C LEU A 24 -39.33 11.61 14.02
N TYR A 25 -39.00 12.01 15.26
CA TYR A 25 -37.65 11.90 15.81
C TYR A 25 -37.14 10.46 15.80
N LEU A 26 -37.96 9.49 16.22
CA LEU A 26 -37.59 8.08 16.22
C LEU A 26 -37.26 7.58 14.80
N VAL A 27 -38.18 7.81 13.86
CA VAL A 27 -38.00 7.40 12.46
C VAL A 27 -36.75 8.04 11.88
N LEU A 28 -36.58 9.35 12.09
CA LEU A 28 -35.41 10.09 11.63
C LEU A 28 -34.11 9.55 12.25
N SER A 29 -34.09 9.26 13.56
CA SER A 29 -32.91 8.71 14.24
C SER A 29 -32.51 7.34 13.68
N ILE A 30 -33.48 6.49 13.33
CA ILE A 30 -33.22 5.18 12.71
C ILE A 30 -32.71 5.37 11.28
N CYS A 31 -33.35 6.24 10.49
CA CYS A 31 -32.90 6.55 9.13
C CYS A 31 -31.47 7.13 9.13
N LEU A 32 -31.13 8.02 10.06
CA LEU A 32 -29.78 8.57 10.21
C LEU A 32 -28.77 7.50 10.65
N SER A 33 -29.17 6.55 11.50
CA SER A 33 -28.32 5.41 11.88
C SER A 33 -28.04 4.48 10.70
N VAL A 34 -29.00 4.27 9.80
CA VAL A 34 -28.82 3.54 8.54
C VAL A 34 -27.90 4.33 7.60
N TYR A 35 -28.13 5.63 7.45
CA TYR A 35 -27.25 6.48 6.64
C TYR A 35 -25.81 6.53 7.19
N ALA A 36 -25.61 6.45 8.51
CA ALA A 36 -24.28 6.31 9.09
C ALA A 36 -23.55 5.04 8.61
N LEU A 37 -24.26 3.93 8.36
CA LEU A 37 -23.64 2.73 7.78
C LEU A 37 -23.20 2.93 6.33
N ASP A 38 -23.96 3.73 5.56
CA ASP A 38 -23.60 4.14 4.21
C ASP A 38 -22.34 5.03 4.23
N VAL A 39 -22.25 5.93 5.21
CA VAL A 39 -21.04 6.75 5.45
C VAL A 39 -19.83 5.90 5.87
N PHE A 40 -20.02 4.86 6.69
CA PHE A 40 -18.93 3.97 7.13
C PHE A 40 -18.44 3.04 6.02
N ALA A 41 -19.34 2.56 5.15
CA ALA A 41 -19.06 1.56 4.13
C ALA A 41 -17.78 1.85 3.31
N PRO A 42 -17.57 3.05 2.73
CA PRO A 42 -16.39 3.31 1.91
C PRO A 42 -15.09 3.30 2.72
N TYR A 43 -15.11 3.74 3.98
CA TYR A 43 -13.92 3.71 4.86
C TYR A 43 -13.62 2.28 5.33
N MET A 44 -14.64 1.44 5.50
CA MET A 44 -14.50 0.09 6.06
C MET A 44 -14.26 -1.00 5.01
N GLU A 45 -14.09 -0.64 3.73
CA GLU A 45 -13.75 -1.55 2.65
C GLU A 45 -12.39 -2.25 2.88
N ASN A 46 -11.43 -1.52 3.46
CA ASN A 46 -10.03 -1.92 3.63
C ASN A 46 -9.48 -1.59 5.04
N GLY A 47 -8.31 -2.15 5.37
CA GLY A 47 -7.63 -1.93 6.65
C GLY A 47 -6.95 -0.56 6.84
N LEU A 48 -6.81 0.24 5.77
CA LEU A 48 -6.21 1.58 5.82
C LEU A 48 -7.21 2.63 6.31
N PHE A 49 -8.50 2.29 6.31
CA PHE A 49 -9.62 3.22 6.46
C PHE A 49 -9.67 4.30 5.37
N TRP A 50 -9.01 4.07 4.23
CA TRP A 50 -9.01 5.02 3.12
C TRP A 50 -10.29 4.81 2.30
N PRO A 51 -11.16 5.84 2.15
CA PRO A 51 -12.44 5.67 1.49
C PRO A 51 -12.30 5.25 0.01
N HIS A 52 -13.06 4.23 -0.42
CA HIS A 52 -13.11 3.71 -1.80
C HIS A 52 -11.75 3.24 -2.36
N PHE A 53 -10.82 2.85 -1.48
CA PHE A 53 -9.46 2.50 -1.90
C PHE A 53 -9.43 1.33 -2.89
N ASP A 54 -10.13 0.23 -2.56
CA ASP A 54 -10.16 -0.98 -3.40
C ASP A 54 -11.15 -0.79 -4.57
N ALA A 55 -12.36 -0.27 -4.30
CA ALA A 55 -13.40 -0.01 -5.31
C ALA A 55 -12.93 0.90 -6.45
N SER A 56 -12.11 1.91 -6.15
CA SER A 56 -11.61 2.87 -7.14
C SER A 56 -10.19 2.59 -7.63
N ASN A 57 -9.59 1.47 -7.20
CA ASN A 57 -8.21 1.09 -7.48
C ASN A 57 -7.23 2.25 -7.19
N THR A 58 -7.35 2.85 -6.00
CA THR A 58 -6.64 4.08 -5.62
C THR A 58 -5.13 3.89 -5.62
N LEU A 59 -4.63 2.68 -5.29
CA LEU A 59 -3.18 2.43 -5.34
C LEU A 59 -2.62 2.54 -6.76
N SER A 60 -3.36 2.18 -7.81
CA SER A 60 -2.86 2.31 -9.18
C SER A 60 -2.58 3.77 -9.54
N LEU A 61 -3.48 4.68 -9.13
CA LEU A 61 -3.30 6.12 -9.32
C LEU A 61 -2.17 6.64 -8.43
N LEU A 62 -2.19 6.30 -7.14
CA LEU A 62 -1.16 6.70 -6.19
C LEU A 62 0.23 6.23 -6.65
N GLY A 63 0.34 5.01 -7.16
CA GLY A 63 1.56 4.44 -7.69
C GLY A 63 2.05 5.17 -8.95
N ALA A 64 1.16 5.54 -9.87
CA ALA A 64 1.53 6.34 -11.02
C ALA A 64 2.07 7.74 -10.61
N VAL A 65 1.43 8.39 -9.64
CA VAL A 65 1.88 9.69 -9.09
C VAL A 65 3.23 9.56 -8.39
N LEU A 66 3.38 8.57 -7.50
CA LEU A 66 4.62 8.35 -6.76
C LEU A 66 5.76 7.96 -7.69
N ASN A 67 5.54 7.10 -8.68
CA ASN A 67 6.56 6.71 -9.66
C ASN A 67 7.05 7.90 -10.49
N LYS A 68 6.17 8.86 -10.80
CA LYS A 68 6.56 10.12 -11.46
C LYS A 68 7.53 10.94 -10.60
N HIS A 69 7.23 11.13 -9.32
CA HIS A 69 8.11 11.85 -8.40
C HIS A 69 9.41 11.08 -8.10
N LEU A 70 9.34 9.77 -7.97
CA LEU A 70 10.49 8.88 -7.82
C LEU A 70 11.41 8.93 -9.03
N GLY A 71 10.88 9.09 -10.23
CA GLY A 71 11.65 9.25 -11.46
C GLY A 71 12.59 10.46 -11.43
N ALA A 72 12.14 11.56 -10.81
CA ALA A 72 12.85 12.84 -10.70
C ALA A 72 13.70 12.99 -9.42
N LEU A 73 13.62 12.03 -8.48
CA LEU A 73 14.36 12.11 -7.24
C LEU A 73 15.86 11.91 -7.48
N THR A 74 16.66 12.96 -7.29
CA THR A 74 18.13 12.89 -7.37
C THR A 74 18.71 12.47 -6.02
N GLY A 75 19.25 11.24 -5.96
CA GLY A 75 20.09 10.67 -4.90
C GLY A 75 20.09 11.39 -3.55
N GLY A 76 19.16 11.04 -2.67
CA GLY A 76 19.11 11.51 -1.29
C GLY A 76 18.21 10.62 -0.43
N SER A 77 18.67 10.26 0.76
CA SER A 77 17.91 9.48 1.75
C SER A 77 16.91 10.31 2.54
N ASN A 78 16.98 11.65 2.43
CA ASN A 78 16.10 12.55 3.16
C ASN A 78 14.68 12.56 2.55
N PRO A 79 13.63 12.46 3.37
CA PRO A 79 12.25 12.56 2.89
C PRO A 79 11.96 13.92 2.26
N VAL A 80 11.59 13.92 0.99
CA VAL A 80 11.12 15.11 0.26
C VAL A 80 9.60 15.16 0.36
N PRO A 81 8.99 16.22 0.92
CA PRO A 81 7.55 16.34 0.98
C PRO A 81 6.96 16.55 -0.42
N ILE A 82 5.85 15.88 -0.70
CA ILE A 82 5.12 16.01 -1.97
C ILE A 82 3.65 16.34 -1.72
N ASP A 83 3.06 17.11 -2.63
CA ASP A 83 1.63 17.36 -2.64
C ASP A 83 0.93 16.41 -3.62
N LEU A 84 0.21 15.42 -3.07
CA LEU A 84 -0.56 14.45 -3.86
C LEU A 84 -1.77 15.06 -4.55
N LEU A 85 -2.21 16.27 -4.13
CA LEU A 85 -3.42 16.92 -4.62
C LEU A 85 -3.14 17.96 -5.71
N ALA A 86 -1.87 18.26 -6.02
CA ALA A 86 -1.49 19.23 -7.03
C ALA A 86 -1.98 18.84 -8.45
N SER A 87 -2.29 19.83 -9.30
CA SER A 87 -2.66 19.61 -10.71
C SER A 87 -1.55 18.92 -11.51
N SER A 88 -0.30 19.22 -11.18
CA SER A 88 0.91 18.60 -11.75
C SER A 88 1.05 17.11 -11.40
N ALA A 89 0.35 16.63 -10.37
CA ALA A 89 0.26 15.22 -10.01
C ALA A 89 -0.85 14.48 -10.79
N SER A 90 -1.52 15.14 -11.75
CA SER A 90 -2.50 14.47 -12.60
C SER A 90 -1.86 13.43 -13.53
N ILE A 91 -2.60 12.37 -13.80
CA ILE A 91 -2.18 11.25 -14.66
C ILE A 91 -3.11 11.17 -15.87
N TRP A 92 -2.54 11.33 -17.06
CA TRP A 92 -3.25 11.17 -18.33
C TRP A 92 -3.20 9.71 -18.79
N ARG A 93 -4.36 9.15 -19.20
CA ARG A 93 -4.52 7.77 -19.67
C ARG A 93 -3.93 6.75 -18.71
N ARG A 94 -4.55 6.60 -17.54
CA ARG A 94 -4.16 5.64 -16.48
C ARG A 94 -3.90 4.21 -16.98
N ALA A 95 -4.60 3.76 -18.03
CA ALA A 95 -4.37 2.43 -18.62
C ALA A 95 -2.99 2.27 -19.27
N SER A 96 -2.34 3.37 -19.65
CA SER A 96 -0.99 3.39 -20.23
C SER A 96 0.13 3.64 -19.22
N THR A 97 -0.20 3.95 -17.96
CA THR A 97 0.80 4.07 -16.90
C THR A 97 1.15 2.69 -16.35
N GLY A 98 2.39 2.27 -16.59
CA GLY A 98 2.95 1.02 -16.09
C GLY A 98 4.37 1.22 -15.55
N VAL A 99 4.98 0.13 -15.10
CA VAL A 99 6.36 0.12 -14.62
C VAL A 99 7.29 -0.13 -15.81
N SER A 100 8.28 0.73 -16.01
CA SER A 100 9.32 0.46 -17.00
C SER A 100 10.19 -0.74 -16.60
N PRO A 101 10.38 -1.73 -17.49
CA PRO A 101 11.34 -2.82 -17.27
C PRO A 101 12.79 -2.34 -17.06
N ALA A 102 13.14 -1.14 -17.50
CA ALA A 102 14.47 -0.53 -17.35
C ALA A 102 14.68 0.11 -15.97
N TYR A 103 13.60 0.36 -15.22
CA TYR A 103 13.66 0.96 -13.88
C TYR A 103 14.65 0.31 -12.91
N PRO A 104 14.60 -1.02 -12.65
CA PRO A 104 15.57 -1.63 -11.75
C PRO A 104 17.02 -1.49 -12.24
N ARG A 105 17.25 -1.50 -13.56
CA ARG A 105 18.59 -1.38 -14.13
C ARG A 105 19.15 0.03 -13.99
N ARG A 106 18.31 1.05 -14.21
CA ARG A 106 18.65 2.43 -13.89
C ARG A 106 19.07 2.57 -12.41
N LEU A 107 18.30 2.00 -11.49
CA LEU A 107 18.64 2.06 -10.07
C LEU A 107 20.00 1.37 -9.79
N LEU A 108 20.19 0.14 -10.24
CA LEU A 108 21.41 -0.63 -9.99
C LEU A 108 22.66 0.06 -10.57
N TYR A 109 22.61 0.47 -11.84
CA TYR A 109 23.79 0.97 -12.54
C TYR A 109 24.07 2.46 -12.34
N GLN A 110 23.09 3.25 -11.88
CA GLN A 110 23.22 4.70 -11.79
C GLN A 110 23.08 5.26 -10.37
N GLU A 111 22.23 4.67 -9.52
CA GLU A 111 21.88 5.22 -8.21
C GLU A 111 22.50 4.41 -7.06
N LEU A 112 22.48 3.07 -7.14
CA LEU A 112 22.92 2.17 -6.08
C LEU A 112 24.41 1.79 -6.20
N THR A 113 25.25 2.80 -6.44
CA THR A 113 26.71 2.63 -6.61
C THR A 113 27.53 2.99 -5.38
N ASP A 114 26.87 3.49 -4.33
CA ASP A 114 27.54 3.92 -3.09
C ASP A 114 28.06 2.72 -2.27
N LEU A 115 29.20 2.91 -1.61
CA LEU A 115 29.82 1.86 -0.78
C LEU A 115 28.93 1.39 0.38
N ALA A 116 28.12 2.30 0.92
CA ALA A 116 27.17 2.01 2.00
C ALA A 116 26.08 1.01 1.59
N VAL A 117 25.79 0.87 0.30
CA VAL A 117 24.84 -0.10 -0.25
C VAL A 117 25.58 -1.34 -0.76
N ALA A 118 26.70 -1.15 -1.45
CA ALA A 118 27.45 -2.23 -2.07
C ALA A 118 28.10 -3.20 -1.08
N ILE A 119 28.72 -2.71 0.00
CA ILE A 119 29.41 -3.57 0.98
C ILE A 119 28.42 -4.51 1.70
N PRO A 120 27.28 -4.03 2.24
CA PRO A 120 26.24 -4.92 2.75
C PRO A 120 25.68 -5.87 1.69
N GLY A 121 25.53 -5.42 0.44
CA GLY A 121 25.10 -6.25 -0.68
C GLY A 121 26.04 -7.43 -0.94
N LEU A 122 27.35 -7.19 -0.96
CA LEU A 122 28.38 -8.22 -1.12
C LEU A 122 28.34 -9.25 0.01
N ARG A 123 28.11 -8.80 1.26
CA ARG A 123 28.00 -9.70 2.43
C ARG A 123 26.76 -10.58 2.43
N ARG A 124 25.75 -10.23 1.64
CA ARG A 124 24.54 -11.04 1.41
C ARG A 124 24.60 -11.85 0.12
N LEU A 125 25.73 -11.79 -0.61
CA LEU A 125 25.90 -12.52 -1.85
C LEU A 125 26.10 -14.01 -1.55
N GLU A 126 25.25 -14.86 -2.13
CA GLU A 126 25.40 -16.30 -1.99
C GLU A 126 26.73 -16.78 -2.60
N PRO A 127 27.43 -17.74 -1.96
CA PRO A 127 28.72 -18.24 -2.46
C PRO A 127 28.69 -18.68 -3.92
N SER A 128 27.63 -19.37 -4.36
CA SER A 128 27.47 -19.81 -5.76
C SER A 128 27.27 -18.65 -6.75
N ALA A 129 26.79 -17.49 -6.29
CA ALA A 129 26.48 -16.33 -7.13
C ALA A 129 27.70 -15.44 -7.39
N VAL A 130 28.74 -15.49 -6.54
CA VAL A 130 29.94 -14.65 -6.62
C VAL A 130 30.59 -14.68 -8.01
N ALA A 131 30.78 -15.87 -8.59
CA ALA A 131 31.41 -16.04 -9.89
C ALA A 131 30.53 -15.56 -11.08
N PHE A 132 29.24 -15.33 -10.84
CA PHE A 132 28.27 -14.91 -11.85
C PHE A 132 27.80 -13.47 -11.68
N MET A 133 28.37 -12.74 -10.71
CA MET A 133 28.19 -11.29 -10.62
C MET A 133 28.74 -10.64 -11.88
N ILE A 134 27.90 -9.84 -12.53
CA ILE A 134 28.20 -9.22 -13.82
C ILE A 134 29.15 -8.02 -13.62
N THR A 135 30.45 -8.33 -13.60
CA THR A 135 31.54 -7.36 -13.62
C THR A 135 32.82 -8.00 -14.17
N PRO A 136 33.47 -7.41 -15.18
CA PRO A 136 34.75 -7.86 -15.67
C PRO A 136 35.89 -7.22 -14.86
N TYR A 137 36.66 -8.03 -14.15
CA TYR A 137 37.73 -7.55 -13.29
C TYR A 137 38.91 -6.99 -14.09
N CYS A 138 39.54 -5.95 -13.56
CA CYS A 138 40.77 -5.37 -14.11
C CYS A 138 41.99 -5.82 -13.28
N TRP A 139 41.83 -5.92 -11.95
CA TRP A 139 42.88 -6.29 -11.01
C TRP A 139 42.41 -7.33 -10.00
N VAL A 140 43.36 -8.12 -9.51
CA VAL A 140 43.10 -9.04 -8.41
C VAL A 140 43.09 -8.29 -7.07
N ASP A 141 44.09 -7.45 -6.82
CA ASP A 141 44.33 -6.80 -5.54
C ASP A 141 44.14 -5.29 -5.59
N LEU A 142 43.86 -4.67 -4.45
CA LEU A 142 43.63 -3.22 -4.37
C LEU A 142 44.89 -2.39 -4.67
N GLN A 143 46.08 -2.99 -4.61
CA GLN A 143 47.35 -2.33 -4.97
C GLN A 143 47.69 -2.46 -6.47
N ARG A 144 46.85 -3.15 -7.25
CA ARG A 144 46.99 -3.31 -8.72
C ARG A 144 48.29 -4.05 -9.12
N ARG A 145 48.76 -4.96 -8.27
CA ARG A 145 49.96 -5.77 -8.52
C ARG A 145 49.70 -6.89 -9.51
N TRP A 146 48.49 -7.44 -9.54
CA TRP A 146 48.11 -8.54 -10.44
C TRP A 146 46.95 -8.15 -11.34
N VAL A 147 47.11 -8.37 -12.65
CA VAL A 147 46.19 -7.91 -13.69
C VAL A 147 45.31 -9.07 -14.18
N LEU A 148 44.00 -8.80 -14.32
CA LEU A 148 42.99 -9.71 -14.88
C LEU A 148 42.40 -9.23 -16.22
N ALA A 149 42.68 -8.00 -16.65
CA ALA A 149 42.14 -7.48 -17.90
C ALA A 149 42.58 -8.34 -19.12
N HIS A 150 41.61 -8.78 -19.93
CA HIS A 150 41.84 -9.71 -21.05
C HIS A 150 42.75 -9.15 -22.15
N THR A 151 42.76 -7.83 -22.37
CA THR A 151 43.62 -7.19 -23.37
C THR A 151 44.40 -6.00 -22.77
N PRO A 152 45.57 -5.65 -23.32
CA PRO A 152 46.32 -4.47 -22.88
C PRO A 152 45.53 -3.17 -23.06
N ARG A 153 44.73 -3.05 -24.13
CA ARG A 153 43.88 -1.89 -24.38
C ARG A 153 42.77 -1.76 -23.36
N ARG A 154 42.16 -2.87 -22.94
CA ARG A 154 41.22 -2.86 -21.82
C ARG A 154 41.87 -2.44 -20.52
N LEU A 155 43.10 -2.87 -20.23
CA LEU A 155 43.83 -2.41 -19.05
C LEU A 155 44.05 -0.89 -19.08
N GLU A 156 44.41 -0.31 -20.23
CA GLU A 156 44.52 1.15 -20.42
C GLU A 156 43.18 1.84 -20.09
N ARG A 157 42.04 1.29 -20.54
CA ARG A 157 40.71 1.80 -20.18
C ARG A 157 40.45 1.73 -18.68
N CYS A 158 40.70 0.59 -18.04
CA CYS A 158 40.52 0.43 -16.59
C CYS A 158 41.30 1.51 -15.80
N VAL A 159 42.55 1.78 -16.20
CA VAL A 159 43.40 2.81 -15.56
C VAL A 159 42.83 4.22 -15.79
N ALA A 160 42.26 4.47 -16.96
CA ALA A 160 41.72 5.78 -17.30
C ALA A 160 40.41 6.10 -16.55
N THR A 161 39.54 5.11 -16.32
CA THR A 161 38.14 5.37 -15.89
C THR A 161 37.68 4.63 -14.63
N ASP A 162 38.35 3.58 -14.17
CA ASP A 162 37.83 2.70 -13.10
C ASP A 162 38.76 2.51 -11.89
N LEU A 163 39.78 3.37 -11.75
CA LEU A 163 40.63 3.33 -10.56
C LEU A 163 39.86 3.51 -9.26
N ASP A 164 38.78 4.28 -9.30
CA ASP A 164 37.92 4.64 -8.18
C ASP A 164 36.75 3.65 -7.95
N ASN A 165 36.60 2.66 -8.83
CA ASN A 165 35.50 1.71 -8.83
C ASN A 165 35.89 0.37 -8.17
N GLY A 166 35.37 0.08 -6.98
CA GLY A 166 35.62 -1.19 -6.29
C GLY A 166 35.16 -2.43 -7.06
N ALA A 167 34.23 -2.30 -8.02
CA ALA A 167 33.68 -3.43 -8.76
C ALA A 167 34.68 -4.09 -9.74
N VAL A 168 35.76 -3.41 -10.12
CA VAL A 168 36.79 -3.96 -11.01
C VAL A 168 37.96 -4.62 -10.27
N TYR A 169 37.90 -4.66 -8.93
CA TYR A 169 38.92 -5.27 -8.07
C TYR A 169 38.36 -6.54 -7.43
N LEU A 170 39.01 -7.69 -7.66
CA LEU A 170 38.55 -8.95 -7.08
C LEU A 170 38.66 -8.93 -5.54
N GLU A 171 39.73 -8.37 -4.98
CA GLU A 171 39.94 -8.26 -3.53
C GLU A 171 38.79 -7.53 -2.82
N ALA A 172 38.19 -6.51 -3.45
CA ALA A 172 37.04 -5.81 -2.86
C ALA A 172 35.87 -6.78 -2.58
N VAL A 173 35.63 -7.73 -3.50
CA VAL A 173 34.63 -8.79 -3.37
C VAL A 173 35.07 -9.82 -2.33
N LEU A 174 36.30 -10.34 -2.44
CA LEU A 174 36.83 -11.37 -1.53
C LEU A 174 36.79 -10.94 -0.07
N ARG A 175 37.04 -9.66 0.21
CA ARG A 175 37.01 -9.11 1.56
C ARG A 175 35.62 -9.08 2.21
N ASN A 176 34.56 -9.22 1.41
CA ASN A 176 33.18 -9.07 1.86
C ASN A 176 32.32 -10.32 1.68
N ILE A 177 32.92 -11.46 1.34
CA ILE A 177 32.23 -12.75 1.19
C ILE A 177 32.87 -13.82 2.09
N ASP A 178 32.18 -14.95 2.23
CA ASP A 178 32.78 -16.17 2.75
C ASP A 178 33.61 -16.84 1.65
N VAL A 179 34.92 -16.55 1.66
CA VAL A 179 35.87 -17.00 0.63
C VAL A 179 36.01 -18.53 0.63
N ASP A 180 35.97 -19.18 1.79
CA ASP A 180 36.08 -20.64 1.91
C ASP A 180 34.85 -21.33 1.33
N ALA A 181 33.65 -20.85 1.66
CA ALA A 181 32.41 -21.35 1.08
C ALA A 181 32.35 -21.13 -0.43
N TRP A 182 32.78 -19.95 -0.91
CA TRP A 182 32.83 -19.66 -2.34
C TRP A 182 33.86 -20.53 -3.08
N ASN A 183 35.06 -20.68 -2.54
CA ASN A 183 36.10 -21.50 -3.17
C ASN A 183 35.64 -22.96 -3.28
N THR A 184 34.97 -23.47 -2.24
CA THR A 184 34.33 -24.79 -2.25
C THR A 184 33.23 -24.87 -3.31
N ALA A 185 32.33 -23.88 -3.38
CA ALA A 185 31.25 -23.81 -4.37
C ALA A 185 31.77 -23.71 -5.81
N SER A 186 32.94 -23.10 -6.02
CA SER A 186 33.61 -22.98 -7.32
C SER A 186 34.43 -24.22 -7.71
N GLY A 187 34.46 -25.27 -6.87
CA GLY A 187 35.28 -26.46 -7.09
C GLY A 187 36.79 -26.20 -7.00
N GLY A 188 37.22 -25.19 -6.23
CA GLY A 188 38.62 -24.80 -6.09
C GLY A 188 39.19 -24.02 -7.29
N ALA A 189 38.32 -23.51 -8.18
CA ALA A 189 38.75 -22.80 -9.37
C ALA A 189 39.55 -21.52 -9.04
N PHE A 190 39.16 -20.78 -8.00
CA PHE A 190 39.93 -19.61 -7.55
C PHE A 190 41.34 -20.01 -7.10
N SER A 191 41.46 -21.03 -6.24
CA SER A 191 42.76 -21.50 -5.76
C SER A 191 43.67 -21.97 -6.90
N THR A 192 43.12 -22.72 -7.86
CA THR A 192 43.90 -23.34 -8.94
C THR A 192 44.26 -22.35 -10.06
N LYS A 193 43.32 -21.50 -10.48
CA LYS A 193 43.45 -20.66 -11.70
C LYS A 193 43.84 -19.21 -11.42
N ILE A 194 43.80 -18.76 -10.16
CA ILE A 194 44.24 -17.41 -9.76
C ILE A 194 45.29 -17.49 -8.64
N ALA A 195 44.92 -18.00 -7.47
CA ALA A 195 45.75 -17.87 -6.27
C ALA A 195 47.11 -18.60 -6.37
N SER A 196 47.15 -19.80 -6.96
CA SER A 196 48.37 -20.60 -7.12
C SER A 196 49.48 -19.85 -7.89
N SER A 197 49.10 -19.16 -8.97
CA SER A 197 50.01 -18.38 -9.81
C SER A 197 50.55 -17.16 -9.09
N ILE A 198 49.71 -16.51 -8.27
CA ILE A 198 50.08 -15.35 -7.46
C ILE A 198 51.06 -15.76 -6.37
N ALA A 199 50.78 -16.86 -5.67
CA ALA A 199 51.66 -17.40 -4.63
C ALA A 199 53.04 -17.80 -5.19
N ALA A 200 53.08 -18.36 -6.40
CA ALA A 200 54.33 -18.71 -7.08
C ALA A 200 55.08 -17.49 -7.66
N SER A 201 54.41 -16.36 -7.86
CA SER A 201 55.01 -15.17 -8.49
C SER A 201 56.00 -14.43 -7.59
N SER A 202 55.74 -14.35 -6.28
CA SER A 202 56.56 -13.58 -5.33
C SER A 202 56.22 -13.93 -3.86
N ALA A 203 57.13 -13.61 -2.93
CA ALA A 203 56.88 -13.75 -1.49
C ALA A 203 55.71 -12.88 -1.02
N GLU A 204 55.54 -11.68 -1.60
CA GLU A 204 54.40 -10.82 -1.34
C GLU A 204 53.07 -11.42 -1.85
N GLY A 205 53.10 -12.10 -3.01
CA GLY A 205 51.96 -12.82 -3.54
C GLY A 205 51.54 -13.97 -2.63
N ALA A 206 52.48 -14.77 -2.15
CA ALA A 206 52.21 -15.82 -1.17
C ALA A 206 51.60 -15.26 0.13
N ALA A 207 52.12 -14.13 0.63
CA ALA A 207 51.58 -13.46 1.80
C ALA A 207 50.17 -12.90 1.58
N TRP A 208 49.86 -12.35 0.39
CA TRP A 208 48.52 -11.88 0.06
C TRP A 208 47.51 -13.03 -0.05
N VAL A 209 47.89 -14.14 -0.68
CA VAL A 209 47.03 -15.34 -0.77
C VAL A 209 46.73 -15.91 0.62
N GLU A 210 47.76 -16.04 1.46
CA GLU A 210 47.62 -16.47 2.86
C GLU A 210 46.70 -15.51 3.64
N ALA A 211 46.83 -14.20 3.43
CA ALA A 211 46.01 -13.21 4.09
C ALA A 211 44.52 -13.33 3.70
N ILE A 212 44.22 -13.55 2.41
CA ILE A 212 42.85 -13.65 1.91
C ILE A 212 42.20 -15.00 2.21
N LEU A 213 42.91 -16.12 2.04
CA LEU A 213 42.35 -17.46 2.21
C LEU A 213 42.34 -17.94 3.66
N HIS A 214 43.27 -17.51 4.50
CA HIS A 214 43.47 -18.14 5.82
C HIS A 214 43.42 -17.19 7.01
N ARG A 215 43.56 -15.87 6.81
CA ARG A 215 43.63 -14.88 7.89
C ARG A 215 42.61 -13.75 7.79
N HIS A 216 41.75 -13.78 6.77
CA HIS A 216 40.82 -12.69 6.52
C HIS A 216 39.68 -12.69 7.53
N GLU A 217 39.46 -11.55 8.18
CA GLU A 217 38.33 -11.31 9.07
C GLU A 217 37.44 -10.19 8.48
N VAL A 218 36.13 -10.40 8.49
CA VAL A 218 35.16 -9.43 7.97
C VAL A 218 35.04 -8.25 8.93
N LEU A 219 35.53 -7.08 8.50
CA LEU A 219 35.47 -5.85 9.29
C LEU A 219 34.03 -5.31 9.40
N PRO A 220 33.71 -4.46 10.41
CA PRO A 220 32.48 -3.66 10.39
C PRO A 220 32.35 -2.82 9.11
N VAL A 221 31.12 -2.57 8.64
CA VAL A 221 30.86 -1.89 7.36
C VAL A 221 31.58 -0.54 7.27
N ASP A 222 31.50 0.30 8.30
CA ASP A 222 32.13 1.63 8.33
C ASP A 222 33.66 1.57 8.24
N ASN A 223 34.28 0.55 8.87
CA ASN A 223 35.73 0.36 8.83
C ASN A 223 36.18 -0.15 7.44
N GLU A 224 35.40 -1.04 6.83
CA GLU A 224 35.67 -1.52 5.47
C GLU A 224 35.52 -0.39 4.45
N MET A 225 34.49 0.46 4.59
CA MET A 225 34.33 1.67 3.78
C MET A 225 35.54 2.61 3.90
N THR A 226 36.00 2.86 5.13
CA THR A 226 37.18 3.70 5.37
C THR A 226 38.44 3.09 4.74
N TYR A 227 38.59 1.77 4.79
CA TYR A 227 39.71 1.04 4.19
C TYR A 227 39.73 1.15 2.65
N TRP A 228 38.55 1.10 2.02
CA TRP A 228 38.35 1.28 0.58
C TRP A 228 38.65 2.72 0.15
N GLN A 229 38.09 3.70 0.87
CA GLN A 229 38.31 5.12 0.61
C GLN A 229 39.78 5.52 0.76
N ALA A 230 40.50 4.95 1.74
CA ALA A 230 41.94 5.15 1.90
C ALA A 230 42.77 4.65 0.70
N ARG A 231 42.20 3.79 -0.16
CA ARG A 231 42.80 3.28 -1.40
C ARG A 231 42.22 3.94 -2.65
N GLY A 232 41.41 4.99 -2.49
CA GLY A 232 40.83 5.75 -3.59
C GLY A 232 39.55 5.14 -4.17
N LEU A 233 38.98 4.10 -3.56
CA LEU A 233 37.70 3.55 -4.00
C LEU A 233 36.55 4.37 -3.40
N ILE A 234 35.70 4.92 -4.26
CA ILE A 234 34.56 5.77 -3.85
C ILE A 234 33.21 5.24 -4.31
N ARG A 235 33.19 4.36 -5.32
CA ARG A 235 31.97 3.75 -5.87
C ARG A 235 32.18 2.26 -6.10
N PHE A 236 31.07 1.53 -6.20
CA PHE A 236 31.02 0.14 -6.65
C PHE A 236 29.94 0.05 -7.72
N GLN A 237 30.33 0.20 -8.98
CA GLN A 237 29.43 0.23 -10.12
C GLN A 237 29.66 -1.02 -11.00
N LEU A 238 28.63 -1.85 -11.08
CA LEU A 238 28.61 -3.03 -11.95
C LEU A 238 28.46 -2.65 -13.43
N GLN A 239 28.80 -3.58 -14.33
CA GLN A 239 28.60 -3.40 -15.76
C GLN A 239 27.23 -3.90 -16.22
N TYR A 240 26.77 -3.37 -17.35
CA TYR A 240 25.47 -3.75 -17.92
C TYR A 240 25.53 -5.18 -18.45
N GLY A 241 24.61 -6.05 -18.00
CA GLY A 241 24.52 -7.41 -18.50
C GLY A 241 23.13 -8.02 -18.34
N ASN A 242 22.75 -8.89 -19.27
CA ASN A 242 21.41 -9.49 -19.33
C ASN A 242 21.39 -10.99 -19.03
N ARG A 243 22.23 -11.44 -18.10
CA ARG A 243 22.19 -12.82 -17.57
C ARG A 243 20.90 -13.11 -16.81
N VAL A 244 20.41 -12.10 -16.09
CA VAL A 244 19.27 -12.17 -15.19
C VAL A 244 18.34 -11.00 -15.51
N GLN A 245 17.04 -11.27 -15.65
CA GLN A 245 16.04 -10.21 -15.58
C GLN A 245 16.09 -9.64 -14.17
N LEU A 246 16.66 -8.45 -14.00
CA LEU A 246 16.80 -7.82 -12.69
C LEU A 246 15.42 -7.57 -12.07
N GLY A 247 15.22 -8.07 -10.86
CA GLY A 247 13.98 -7.91 -10.12
C GLY A 247 13.97 -6.66 -9.23
N ILE A 248 12.78 -6.16 -8.92
CA ILE A 248 12.57 -5.11 -7.93
C ILE A 248 11.25 -5.32 -7.20
N ASN A 249 11.28 -5.18 -5.87
CA ASN A 249 10.10 -5.00 -5.03
C ASN A 249 10.21 -3.63 -4.37
N GLU A 250 9.38 -2.69 -4.77
CA GLU A 250 9.38 -1.33 -4.25
C GLU A 250 8.05 -1.05 -3.55
N ASN A 251 8.10 -0.72 -2.26
CA ASN A 251 6.92 -0.53 -1.42
C ASN A 251 6.72 0.95 -1.02
N VAL A 252 5.45 1.30 -0.77
CA VAL A 252 5.03 2.51 -0.06
C VAL A 252 4.52 2.14 1.33
N ALA A 253 4.94 2.90 2.33
CA ALA A 253 4.44 2.81 3.69
C ALA A 253 3.21 3.71 3.86
N ILE A 254 2.01 3.13 4.00
CA ILE A 254 0.77 3.88 4.25
C ILE A 254 0.35 3.74 5.71
N THR A 255 0.29 4.86 6.43
CA THR A 255 -0.10 4.89 7.86
C THR A 255 -1.55 5.31 8.02
N ASN A 256 -2.35 4.45 8.67
CA ASN A 256 -3.78 4.70 8.93
C ASN A 256 -4.01 5.51 10.23
N ALA A 257 -5.28 5.77 10.56
CA ALA A 257 -5.67 6.54 11.75
C ALA A 257 -5.35 5.85 13.09
N LEU A 258 -5.11 4.53 13.11
CA LEU A 258 -4.65 3.81 14.30
C LEU A 258 -3.13 3.92 14.52
N GLY A 259 -2.40 4.52 13.57
CA GLY A 259 -0.93 4.55 13.57
C GLY A 259 -0.29 3.25 13.07
N VAL A 260 -1.08 2.35 12.47
CA VAL A 260 -0.58 1.13 11.83
C VAL A 260 -0.11 1.45 10.43
N THR A 261 1.10 1.02 10.09
CA THR A 261 1.70 1.20 8.77
C THR A 261 1.60 -0.08 7.96
N TYR A 262 1.07 0.04 6.74
CA TYR A 262 0.96 -1.03 5.77
C TYR A 262 1.95 -0.79 4.64
N GLU A 263 2.72 -1.82 4.28
CA GLU A 263 3.61 -1.77 3.11
C GLU A 263 2.91 -2.34 1.88
N LEU A 264 2.63 -1.46 0.92
CA LEU A 264 1.97 -1.84 -0.33
C LEU A 264 2.95 -1.73 -1.50
N PRO A 265 2.94 -2.69 -2.43
CA PRO A 265 3.83 -2.66 -3.58
C PRO A 265 3.42 -1.55 -4.54
N LEU A 266 4.34 -0.64 -4.85
CA LEU A 266 4.24 0.33 -5.94
C LEU A 266 4.66 -0.30 -7.26
N THR A 267 5.79 -1.00 -7.22
CA THR A 267 6.45 -1.59 -8.38
C THR A 267 6.93 -2.99 -8.01
N SER A 268 6.62 -3.97 -8.85
CA SER A 268 7.02 -5.36 -8.64
C SER A 268 7.44 -5.99 -9.97
N ILE A 269 8.72 -6.30 -10.12
CA ILE A 269 9.29 -7.08 -11.22
C ILE A 269 10.04 -8.25 -10.60
N ARG A 270 9.74 -9.47 -11.05
CA ARG A 270 10.37 -10.67 -10.53
C ARG A 270 11.74 -10.91 -11.17
N ALA A 271 12.74 -11.25 -10.36
CA ALA A 271 14.02 -11.72 -10.86
C ALA A 271 13.91 -13.10 -11.54
N LEU A 272 14.50 -13.25 -12.74
CA LEU A 272 14.46 -14.50 -13.52
C LEU A 272 15.79 -14.75 -14.24
N HIS A 273 16.28 -16.00 -14.23
CA HIS A 273 17.39 -16.41 -15.10
C HIS A 273 16.96 -16.32 -16.57
N ARG A 274 17.82 -15.74 -17.41
CA ARG A 274 17.58 -15.65 -18.85
C ARG A 274 18.14 -16.83 -19.65
N GLY A 275 19.03 -17.63 -19.04
CA GLY A 275 19.59 -18.83 -19.67
C GLY A 275 20.25 -18.52 -21.00
N ALA A 276 19.83 -19.21 -22.07
CA ALA A 276 20.32 -18.98 -23.43
C ALA A 276 20.01 -17.56 -24.00
N SER A 277 19.17 -16.77 -23.32
CA SER A 277 18.90 -15.37 -23.66
C SER A 277 19.87 -14.38 -22.98
N TRP A 278 20.99 -14.86 -22.45
CA TRP A 278 22.12 -14.05 -21.98
C TRP A 278 23.00 -13.68 -23.18
N THR A 279 22.70 -12.55 -23.81
CA THR A 279 23.34 -12.12 -25.07
C THR A 279 24.53 -11.17 -24.83
N THR A 280 24.61 -10.53 -23.66
CA THR A 280 25.75 -9.66 -23.32
C THR A 280 27.05 -10.44 -23.10
N SER A 281 27.00 -11.76 -22.89
CA SER A 281 28.19 -12.60 -22.65
C SER A 281 29.20 -12.52 -23.81
N TYR A 282 28.71 -12.36 -25.05
CA TYR A 282 29.54 -12.19 -26.24
C TYR A 282 30.40 -10.91 -26.21
N MET A 283 29.97 -9.88 -25.48
CA MET A 283 30.71 -8.63 -25.34
C MET A 283 31.76 -8.75 -24.23
N TYR A 284 31.36 -9.27 -23.07
CA TYR A 284 32.21 -9.70 -21.96
C TYR A 284 31.49 -10.76 -21.12
N GLN A 285 32.24 -11.70 -20.57
CA GLN A 285 31.71 -12.79 -19.76
C GLN A 285 31.89 -12.57 -18.25
N SER A 286 31.26 -13.41 -17.42
CA SER A 286 31.46 -13.38 -15.97
C SER A 286 32.71 -14.16 -15.55
N LEU A 287 33.23 -13.89 -14.35
CA LEU A 287 34.40 -14.59 -13.80
C LEU A 287 34.27 -16.12 -13.84
N GLY A 288 33.06 -16.65 -13.62
CA GLY A 288 32.79 -18.08 -13.71
C GLY A 288 33.06 -18.65 -15.11
N ASN A 289 32.71 -17.93 -16.18
CA ASN A 289 33.01 -18.34 -17.55
C ASN A 289 34.50 -18.20 -17.84
N ASP A 290 35.16 -17.13 -17.37
CA ASP A 290 36.62 -16.98 -17.48
C ASP A 290 37.35 -18.17 -16.83
N LEU A 291 36.93 -18.54 -15.62
CA LEU A 291 37.49 -19.68 -14.90
C LEU A 291 37.21 -20.99 -15.64
N ASN A 292 36.04 -21.19 -16.25
CA ASN A 292 35.72 -22.43 -16.95
C ASN A 292 36.40 -22.55 -18.33
N ALA A 293 36.72 -21.44 -18.98
CA ALA A 293 37.33 -21.41 -20.31
C ALA A 293 38.77 -21.93 -20.35
N ILE A 294 39.50 -21.89 -19.24
CA ILE A 294 40.92 -22.24 -19.19
C ILE A 294 41.19 -23.55 -18.42
N TRP A 295 42.32 -24.20 -18.68
CA TRP A 295 42.69 -25.45 -18.01
C TRP A 295 43.18 -25.25 -16.57
N PRO A 296 43.12 -26.27 -15.69
CA PRO A 296 43.57 -26.15 -14.29
C PRO A 296 45.05 -25.81 -14.09
N ASN A 297 45.90 -26.02 -15.10
CA ASN A 297 47.33 -25.68 -15.10
C ASN A 297 47.64 -24.29 -15.67
N GLN A 298 46.61 -23.53 -16.06
CA GLN A 298 46.70 -22.18 -16.60
C GLN A 298 46.14 -21.17 -15.59
N SER A 299 46.52 -19.91 -15.74
CA SER A 299 46.02 -18.79 -14.94
C SER A 299 45.44 -17.66 -15.78
N LEU A 300 44.45 -16.96 -15.21
CA LEU A 300 43.92 -15.71 -15.74
C LEU A 300 44.84 -14.50 -15.49
N VAL A 301 45.80 -14.61 -14.57
CA VAL A 301 46.63 -13.48 -14.15
C VAL A 301 47.71 -13.21 -15.21
N VAL A 302 47.59 -12.07 -15.89
CA VAL A 302 48.37 -11.72 -17.10
C VAL A 302 49.87 -11.68 -16.82
N ASN A 303 50.29 -11.16 -15.66
CA ASN A 303 51.69 -10.98 -15.30
C ASN A 303 52.32 -12.18 -14.57
N THR A 304 51.87 -13.40 -14.88
CA THR A 304 52.41 -14.65 -14.30
C THR A 304 52.90 -15.60 -15.40
N SER A 305 53.76 -16.55 -15.04
CA SER A 305 54.34 -17.51 -15.99
C SER A 305 53.34 -18.54 -16.55
N THR A 306 52.19 -18.72 -15.92
CA THR A 306 51.15 -19.68 -16.32
C THR A 306 49.95 -19.01 -17.00
N TYR A 307 50.09 -17.75 -17.44
CA TYR A 307 49.02 -17.03 -18.11
C TYR A 307 48.52 -17.77 -19.37
N PHE A 308 47.21 -18.03 -19.46
CA PHE A 308 46.60 -18.82 -20.52
C PHE A 308 46.88 -18.24 -21.93
N GLY A 309 46.88 -16.90 -22.04
CA GLY A 309 47.04 -16.19 -23.30
C GLY A 309 48.41 -16.34 -23.96
N VAL A 310 49.39 -16.96 -23.28
CA VAL A 310 50.66 -17.35 -23.92
C VAL A 310 50.48 -18.54 -24.87
N GLN A 311 49.57 -19.47 -24.53
CA GLN A 311 49.30 -20.67 -25.32
C GLN A 311 48.15 -20.45 -26.30
N ASP A 312 47.06 -19.86 -25.83
CA ASP A 312 45.85 -19.63 -26.62
C ASP A 312 45.22 -18.29 -26.23
N ARG A 313 45.38 -17.28 -27.09
CA ARG A 313 44.84 -15.93 -26.87
C ARG A 313 43.33 -15.87 -27.07
N ASP A 314 42.77 -16.81 -27.82
CA ASP A 314 41.36 -16.81 -28.21
C ASP A 314 40.54 -17.81 -27.36
N ALA A 315 41.15 -18.48 -26.38
CA ALA A 315 40.51 -19.48 -25.52
C ALA A 315 39.20 -18.98 -24.90
N LEU A 316 39.18 -17.73 -24.41
CA LEU A 316 37.98 -17.16 -23.80
C LEU A 316 36.88 -16.88 -24.83
N VAL A 317 37.25 -16.42 -26.02
CA VAL A 317 36.31 -16.19 -27.14
C VAL A 317 35.76 -17.52 -27.65
N ALA A 318 36.62 -18.54 -27.76
CA ALA A 318 36.25 -19.89 -28.17
C ALA A 318 35.25 -20.54 -27.21
N TYR A 319 35.34 -20.25 -25.91
CA TYR A 319 34.43 -20.79 -24.91
C TYR A 319 33.02 -20.18 -24.99
N ASP A 320 32.90 -18.85 -25.05
CA ASP A 320 31.61 -18.17 -24.89
C ASP A 320 30.91 -17.85 -26.23
N VAL A 321 31.69 -17.50 -27.26
CA VAL A 321 31.18 -17.16 -28.60
C VAL A 321 31.27 -18.35 -29.55
N GLY A 322 32.37 -19.10 -29.47
CA GLY A 322 32.68 -20.20 -30.39
C GLY A 322 33.51 -19.74 -31.60
N LEU A 323 34.39 -20.64 -32.05
CA LEU A 323 35.23 -20.46 -33.25
C LEU A 323 34.91 -21.53 -34.31
N PRO A 324 35.02 -21.21 -35.62
CA PRO A 324 35.36 -19.90 -36.19
C PRO A 324 34.24 -18.87 -35.99
N LEU A 325 34.61 -17.58 -35.96
CA LEU A 325 33.64 -16.49 -35.86
C LEU A 325 32.77 -16.44 -37.12
N ASN A 326 31.49 -16.09 -36.96
CA ASN A 326 30.64 -15.78 -38.10
C ASN A 326 30.98 -14.40 -38.68
N ALA A 327 30.55 -14.14 -39.93
CA ALA A 327 30.88 -12.89 -40.64
C ALA A 327 30.47 -11.61 -39.88
N VAL A 328 29.36 -11.65 -39.12
CA VAL A 328 28.90 -10.51 -38.32
C VAL A 328 29.85 -10.26 -37.14
N ASN A 329 30.24 -11.31 -36.43
CA ASN A 329 31.21 -11.26 -35.33
C ASN A 329 32.60 -10.80 -35.81
N GLU A 330 33.03 -11.19 -37.00
CA GLU A 330 34.28 -10.71 -37.63
C GLU A 330 34.23 -9.20 -37.89
N VAL A 331 33.11 -8.69 -38.40
CA VAL A 331 32.91 -7.25 -38.62
C VAL A 331 32.86 -6.48 -37.29
N ILE A 332 32.21 -7.02 -36.26
CA ILE A 332 32.21 -6.41 -34.92
C ILE A 332 33.63 -6.39 -34.35
N THR A 333 34.36 -7.50 -34.45
CA THR A 333 35.73 -7.63 -33.95
C THR A 333 36.68 -6.64 -34.61
N SER A 334 36.57 -6.48 -35.93
CA SER A 334 37.41 -5.56 -36.71
C SER A 334 37.02 -4.08 -36.59
N SER A 335 35.76 -3.78 -36.22
CA SER A 335 35.26 -2.40 -36.13
C SER A 335 35.26 -1.82 -34.72
N VAL A 336 35.04 -2.66 -33.70
CA VAL A 336 34.85 -2.24 -32.30
C VAL A 336 35.99 -2.76 -31.42
N GLY A 337 36.31 -4.05 -31.52
CA GLY A 337 37.38 -4.70 -30.78
C GLY A 337 37.06 -6.17 -30.48
N PRO A 338 38.01 -6.92 -29.87
CA PRO A 338 37.83 -8.34 -29.56
C PRO A 338 36.55 -8.60 -28.76
N LEU A 339 35.76 -9.57 -29.22
CA LEU A 339 34.67 -10.13 -28.42
C LEU A 339 35.23 -10.65 -27.09
N ASN A 340 34.44 -10.59 -26.02
CA ASN A 340 34.88 -10.80 -24.64
C ASN A 340 35.83 -9.73 -24.03
N SER A 341 36.01 -8.58 -24.71
CA SER A 341 36.72 -7.41 -24.16
C SER A 341 36.02 -6.08 -24.44
N ILE A 342 34.73 -6.13 -24.79
CA ILE A 342 33.88 -4.96 -25.01
C ILE A 342 33.12 -4.68 -23.71
N ASP A 343 33.51 -3.64 -22.99
CA ASP A 343 32.85 -3.24 -21.75
C ASP A 343 31.49 -2.59 -22.08
N LEU A 344 30.44 -2.91 -21.30
CA LEU A 344 29.10 -2.34 -21.47
C LEU A 344 28.78 -1.42 -20.30
N ARG A 345 28.80 -0.10 -20.54
CA ARG A 345 28.55 0.90 -19.50
C ARG A 345 27.19 1.56 -19.65
N TRP A 346 26.49 1.71 -18.53
CA TRP A 346 25.27 2.48 -18.45
C TRP A 346 25.55 3.98 -18.67
N LEU A 347 24.83 4.60 -19.61
CA LEU A 347 24.89 6.05 -19.81
C LEU A 347 23.77 6.71 -19.00
N ARG A 348 24.15 7.69 -18.17
CA ARG A 348 23.22 8.54 -17.43
C ARG A 348 22.62 9.59 -18.37
N VAL A 349 21.32 9.86 -18.20
CA VAL A 349 20.63 10.97 -18.87
C VAL A 349 21.27 12.29 -18.43
N PRO A 350 21.73 13.15 -19.35
CA PRO A 350 22.30 14.45 -19.00
C PRO A 350 21.30 15.30 -18.22
N PRO A 351 21.72 16.01 -17.16
CA PRO A 351 20.82 16.82 -16.32
C PRO A 351 19.97 17.80 -17.12
N GLY A 352 20.56 18.52 -18.08
CA GLY A 352 19.82 19.47 -18.92
C GLY A 352 18.70 18.83 -19.76
N LEU A 353 18.86 17.57 -20.19
CA LEU A 353 17.79 16.84 -20.87
C LEU A 353 16.71 16.39 -19.88
N ALA A 354 17.11 15.87 -18.72
CA ALA A 354 16.18 15.47 -17.68
C ALA A 354 15.32 16.65 -17.19
N ASP A 355 15.94 17.82 -16.98
CA ASP A 355 15.27 19.04 -16.56
C ASP A 355 14.30 19.56 -17.64
N ALA A 356 14.71 19.57 -18.91
CA ALA A 356 13.85 19.99 -20.01
C ALA A 356 12.62 19.07 -20.16
N VAL A 357 12.81 17.76 -20.05
CA VAL A 357 11.70 16.78 -20.11
C VAL A 357 10.78 16.91 -18.90
N ALA A 358 11.33 17.06 -17.69
CA ALA A 358 10.55 17.26 -16.48
C ALA A 358 9.73 18.55 -16.51
N ALA A 359 10.31 19.67 -16.98
CA ALA A 359 9.63 20.95 -17.14
C ALA A 359 8.52 20.89 -18.22
N PHE A 360 8.80 20.21 -19.34
CA PHE A 360 7.83 20.00 -20.40
C PHE A 360 6.63 19.20 -19.91
N ASP A 361 6.87 18.06 -19.27
CA ASP A 361 5.80 17.22 -18.73
C ASP A 361 5.01 17.95 -17.64
N ALA A 362 5.67 18.63 -16.71
CA ALA A 362 5.00 19.39 -15.65
C ALA A 362 4.06 20.45 -16.23
N THR A 363 4.52 21.21 -17.22
CA THR A 363 3.72 22.23 -17.91
C THR A 363 2.58 21.59 -18.69
N LEU A 364 2.85 20.49 -19.40
CA LEU A 364 1.84 19.81 -20.21
C LEU A 364 0.72 19.21 -19.36
N TYR A 365 1.05 18.52 -18.28
CA TYR A 365 0.05 17.92 -17.40
C TYR A 365 -0.78 18.97 -16.65
N ASP A 366 -0.17 20.09 -16.25
CA ASP A 366 -0.91 21.21 -15.67
C ASP A 366 -1.94 21.79 -16.67
N LEU A 367 -1.53 22.02 -17.93
CA LEU A 367 -2.41 22.50 -18.99
C LEU A 367 -3.53 21.53 -19.35
N ILE A 368 -3.22 20.23 -19.44
CA ILE A 368 -4.23 19.18 -19.71
C ILE A 368 -5.28 19.12 -18.59
N SER A 369 -4.89 19.39 -17.35
CA SER A 369 -5.80 19.39 -16.21
C SER A 369 -6.66 20.65 -16.11
N THR A 370 -6.20 21.79 -16.64
CA THR A 370 -6.85 23.11 -16.46
C THR A 370 -7.54 23.64 -17.72
N ASN A 371 -7.13 23.21 -18.92
CA ASN A 371 -7.60 23.75 -20.19
C ASN A 371 -8.19 22.66 -21.11
N ALA A 372 -9.52 22.63 -21.20
CA ALA A 372 -10.25 21.66 -22.03
C ALA A 372 -9.88 21.72 -23.53
N THR A 373 -9.58 22.90 -24.07
CA THR A 373 -9.22 23.03 -25.51
C THR A 373 -7.90 22.35 -25.84
N VAL A 374 -6.92 22.44 -24.94
CA VAL A 374 -5.63 21.76 -25.07
C VAL A 374 -5.84 20.25 -24.91
N TYR A 375 -6.65 19.83 -23.95
CA TYR A 375 -7.01 18.42 -23.76
C TYR A 375 -7.63 17.81 -25.03
N ASP A 376 -8.66 18.43 -25.60
CA ASP A 376 -9.35 17.91 -26.80
C ASP A 376 -8.41 17.83 -28.01
N ALA A 377 -7.57 18.84 -28.19
CA ALA A 377 -6.56 18.88 -29.24
C ALA A 377 -5.56 17.72 -29.09
N LEU A 378 -5.06 17.45 -27.87
CA LEU A 378 -4.15 16.34 -27.62
C LEU A 378 -4.82 14.97 -27.71
N ALA A 379 -6.05 14.83 -27.21
CA ALA A 379 -6.79 13.59 -27.26
C ALA A 379 -7.08 13.14 -28.70
N SER A 380 -7.20 14.09 -29.63
CA SER A 380 -7.44 13.84 -31.06
C SER A 380 -6.20 13.39 -31.86
N LEU A 381 -4.99 13.39 -31.27
CA LEU A 381 -3.77 13.00 -31.97
C LEU A 381 -3.80 11.51 -32.39
N PRO A 382 -3.55 11.18 -33.67
CA PRO A 382 -3.55 9.80 -34.14
C PRO A 382 -2.32 9.06 -33.61
N LEU A 383 -2.52 7.82 -33.16
CA LEU A 383 -1.42 6.92 -32.82
C LEU A 383 -0.82 6.34 -34.09
N LEU A 384 0.50 6.51 -34.30
CA LEU A 384 1.22 5.96 -35.44
C LEU A 384 2.41 5.13 -34.98
N HIS A 385 2.55 3.93 -35.53
CA HIS A 385 3.73 3.09 -35.36
C HIS A 385 4.60 3.24 -36.60
N ALA A 386 5.56 4.17 -36.54
CA ALA A 386 6.38 4.56 -37.68
C ALA A 386 7.52 3.58 -37.91
N GLU A 387 7.57 2.98 -39.09
CA GLU A 387 8.75 2.23 -39.55
C GLU A 387 9.77 3.21 -40.13
N THR A 388 10.77 3.56 -39.33
CA THR A 388 11.73 4.61 -39.71
C THR A 388 12.89 4.03 -40.49
N VAL A 389 13.21 4.65 -41.62
CA VAL A 389 14.37 4.35 -42.45
C VAL A 389 15.17 5.64 -42.63
N PRO A 390 16.22 5.85 -41.81
CA PRO A 390 17.14 6.98 -41.96
C PRO A 390 17.71 7.07 -43.38
N TYR A 391 17.99 8.27 -43.86
CA TYR A 391 18.47 8.52 -45.23
C TYR A 391 19.63 7.62 -45.67
N LYS A 392 20.59 7.38 -44.78
CA LYS A 392 21.77 6.52 -45.03
C LYS A 392 21.41 5.08 -45.38
N TRP A 393 20.22 4.63 -44.98
CA TRP A 393 19.73 3.27 -45.10
C TRP A 393 18.55 3.13 -46.07
N GLN A 394 18.23 4.16 -46.86
CA GLN A 394 17.13 4.16 -47.82
C GLN A 394 17.45 3.46 -49.15
N ASP A 395 18.72 3.13 -49.40
CA ASP A 395 19.11 2.44 -50.62
C ASP A 395 18.51 1.01 -50.63
N PRO A 396 17.64 0.68 -51.62
CA PRO A 396 16.96 -0.61 -51.68
C PRO A 396 17.88 -1.81 -51.97
N SER A 397 19.14 -1.56 -52.36
CA SER A 397 20.16 -2.60 -52.55
C SER A 397 20.73 -3.13 -51.24
N LEU A 398 20.62 -2.36 -50.15
CA LEU A 398 21.15 -2.75 -48.85
C LEU A 398 20.36 -3.91 -48.24
N ARG A 399 21.07 -4.79 -47.55
CA ARG A 399 20.48 -5.85 -46.72
C ARG A 399 21.00 -5.73 -45.30
N PHE A 400 20.11 -5.82 -44.33
CA PHE A 400 20.42 -5.63 -42.91
C PHE A 400 20.52 -6.98 -42.22
N LEU A 401 21.65 -7.27 -41.59
CA LEU A 401 21.88 -8.54 -40.89
C LEU A 401 21.67 -8.42 -39.38
N SER A 402 22.09 -7.30 -38.79
CA SER A 402 21.88 -7.06 -37.35
C SER A 402 21.77 -5.57 -37.01
N GLY A 403 20.81 -5.21 -36.15
CA GLY A 403 20.72 -3.91 -35.48
C GLY A 403 21.16 -3.93 -34.02
N ASN A 404 21.65 -5.08 -33.54
CA ASN A 404 22.03 -5.35 -32.17
C ASN A 404 23.38 -6.09 -32.15
N LEU A 405 24.43 -5.46 -31.62
CA LEU A 405 25.78 -6.03 -31.62
C LEU A 405 25.90 -7.34 -30.82
N MET A 406 24.92 -7.63 -29.96
CA MET A 406 24.84 -8.89 -29.21
C MET A 406 24.18 -10.02 -30.02
N CYS A 407 23.62 -9.72 -31.19
CA CYS A 407 22.96 -10.67 -32.08
C CYS A 407 23.73 -10.78 -33.40
N SER A 408 24.41 -11.89 -33.61
CA SER A 408 25.24 -12.11 -34.81
C SER A 408 24.72 -13.17 -35.79
N SER A 409 23.66 -13.88 -35.41
CA SER A 409 23.05 -14.95 -36.19
C SER A 409 21.73 -14.48 -36.80
N GLY A 410 21.78 -13.87 -37.99
CA GLY A 410 20.62 -13.33 -38.70
C GLY A 410 20.71 -13.48 -40.21
N ALA A 411 19.56 -13.60 -40.88
CA ALA A 411 19.50 -13.59 -42.33
C ALA A 411 19.58 -12.15 -42.89
N PRO A 412 20.01 -11.94 -44.14
CA PRO A 412 19.98 -10.61 -44.75
C PRO A 412 18.53 -10.14 -45.01
N MET A 413 18.07 -9.11 -44.29
CA MET A 413 16.70 -8.59 -44.37
C MET A 413 16.60 -7.34 -45.25
N PRO A 414 15.46 -7.08 -45.92
CA PRO A 414 15.26 -5.91 -46.77
C PRO A 414 14.83 -4.65 -46.00
N PHE A 415 14.74 -4.71 -44.68
CA PHE A 415 14.30 -3.62 -43.81
C PHE A 415 15.30 -3.37 -42.68
N VAL A 416 15.33 -2.14 -42.17
CA VAL A 416 16.18 -1.75 -41.05
C VAL A 416 15.76 -2.52 -39.80
N LEU A 417 16.70 -3.20 -39.15
CA LEU A 417 16.43 -4.00 -37.97
C LEU A 417 16.30 -3.12 -36.72
N ARG A 418 15.45 -3.53 -35.78
CA ARG A 418 15.34 -2.87 -34.48
C ARG A 418 16.71 -2.81 -33.77
N ALA A 419 16.87 -1.80 -32.92
CA ALA A 419 18.04 -1.67 -32.05
C ALA A 419 18.11 -2.80 -31.01
N PHE A 420 19.17 -2.82 -30.21
CA PHE A 420 19.24 -3.75 -29.08
C PHE A 420 18.16 -3.51 -28.04
N GLY A 421 17.89 -4.52 -27.22
CA GLY A 421 17.14 -4.41 -25.98
C GLY A 421 17.61 -5.45 -24.99
N PHE A 422 17.43 -5.16 -23.70
CA PHE A 422 17.79 -6.05 -22.60
C PHE A 422 17.11 -7.41 -22.73
N ASP A 423 15.85 -7.40 -23.16
CA ASP A 423 15.02 -8.59 -23.29
C ASP A 423 15.21 -9.37 -24.60
N ASP A 424 16.02 -8.86 -25.53
CA ASP A 424 16.25 -9.47 -26.83
C ASP A 424 17.06 -10.78 -26.73
N ALA A 425 16.46 -11.88 -27.17
CA ALA A 425 17.05 -13.21 -27.20
C ALA A 425 17.68 -13.57 -28.56
N CYS A 426 17.78 -12.61 -29.49
CA CYS A 426 18.33 -12.80 -30.84
C CYS A 426 17.62 -13.86 -31.70
N GLY A 427 16.40 -14.26 -31.35
CA GLY A 427 15.65 -15.31 -32.06
C GLY A 427 14.79 -14.81 -33.23
N THR A 428 14.51 -13.51 -33.32
CA THR A 428 13.66 -12.93 -34.38
C THR A 428 14.20 -11.60 -34.88
N GLN A 429 14.20 -11.43 -36.20
CA GLN A 429 14.60 -10.18 -36.87
C GLN A 429 13.35 -9.33 -37.13
N VAL A 430 13.22 -8.25 -36.36
CA VAL A 430 12.03 -7.36 -36.34
C VAL A 430 12.41 -5.98 -36.90
N PRO A 431 11.55 -5.34 -37.72
CA PRO A 431 11.80 -4.01 -38.25
C PRO A 431 11.88 -2.92 -37.17
N ALA A 432 12.58 -1.84 -37.47
CA ALA A 432 12.73 -0.66 -36.60
C ALA A 432 11.44 0.18 -36.54
N ILE A 433 10.52 -0.21 -35.66
CA ILE A 433 9.24 0.49 -35.44
C ILE A 433 9.31 1.42 -34.23
N PHE A 434 8.79 2.63 -34.38
CA PHE A 434 8.73 3.67 -33.36
C PHE A 434 7.28 3.99 -32.98
N PRO A 435 6.87 3.78 -31.71
CA PRO A 435 5.57 4.22 -31.25
C PRO A 435 5.57 5.74 -31.08
N LEU A 436 4.87 6.44 -31.97
CA LEU A 436 4.70 7.89 -31.91
C LEU A 436 3.53 8.20 -30.97
N SER A 437 3.85 8.67 -29.76
CA SER A 437 2.87 9.09 -28.76
C SER A 437 2.65 10.59 -28.84
N ALA A 438 1.55 11.08 -28.25
CA ALA A 438 1.28 12.52 -28.22
C ALA A 438 2.40 13.29 -27.49
N THR A 439 2.90 12.77 -26.37
CA THR A 439 3.90 13.49 -25.56
C THR A 439 5.27 13.51 -26.21
N ASN A 440 5.77 12.37 -26.71
CA ASN A 440 7.11 12.29 -27.28
C ASN A 440 7.24 13.05 -28.61
N THR A 441 6.20 13.04 -29.45
CA THR A 441 6.18 13.80 -30.70
C THR A 441 6.04 15.30 -30.47
N LEU A 442 5.22 15.75 -29.52
CA LEU A 442 5.11 17.16 -29.18
C LEU A 442 6.41 17.72 -28.60
N PHE A 443 7.09 16.94 -27.76
CA PHE A 443 8.43 17.32 -27.27
C PHE A 443 9.43 17.45 -28.42
N ALA A 444 9.44 16.50 -29.36
CA ALA A 444 10.31 16.58 -30.53
C ALA A 444 10.00 17.80 -31.43
N VAL A 445 8.73 18.14 -31.63
CA VAL A 445 8.34 19.37 -32.35
C VAL A 445 8.83 20.62 -31.60
N HIS A 446 8.71 20.64 -30.27
CA HIS A 446 9.19 21.76 -29.45
C HIS A 446 10.70 21.98 -29.63
N MET A 447 11.49 20.90 -29.57
CA MET A 447 12.95 20.95 -29.73
C MET A 447 13.42 21.30 -31.15
N LEU A 448 12.58 21.05 -32.16
CA LEU A 448 12.85 21.38 -33.56
C LEU A 448 12.27 22.74 -34.00
N TYR A 449 11.50 23.41 -33.16
CA TYR A 449 10.81 24.62 -33.56
C TYR A 449 11.81 25.70 -34.01
N GLY A 450 11.66 26.17 -35.26
CA GLY A 450 12.62 27.09 -35.89
C GLY A 450 13.69 26.43 -36.77
N HIS A 451 13.70 25.09 -36.88
CA HIS A 451 14.55 24.31 -37.78
C HIS A 451 13.75 23.62 -38.90
N HIS A 452 14.43 22.96 -39.84
CA HIS A 452 13.81 22.32 -41.02
C HIS A 452 12.96 21.09 -40.65
N MET A 453 11.63 21.21 -40.68
CA MET A 453 10.66 20.11 -40.46
C MET A 453 10.28 19.33 -41.73
N ASN A 454 10.76 19.76 -42.91
CA ASN A 454 10.29 19.26 -44.22
C ASN A 454 10.69 17.80 -44.52
N ASP A 455 11.72 17.28 -43.85
CA ASP A 455 12.32 15.97 -44.13
C ASP A 455 11.90 14.87 -43.14
N ILE A 456 10.85 15.12 -42.32
CA ILE A 456 10.42 14.14 -41.31
C ILE A 456 9.80 12.91 -41.99
N CYS A 457 8.87 13.14 -42.92
CA CYS A 457 8.06 12.05 -43.49
C CYS A 457 8.75 11.26 -44.61
N THR A 458 9.82 11.79 -45.19
CA THR A 458 10.68 11.08 -46.15
C THR A 458 11.41 9.89 -45.50
N GLN A 459 11.58 9.92 -44.17
CA GLN A 459 12.23 8.86 -43.39
C GLN A 459 11.25 7.79 -42.91
N VAL A 460 9.99 7.85 -43.33
CA VAL A 460 8.98 6.82 -43.10
C VAL A 460 8.38 6.41 -44.46
N PRO A 461 9.20 5.84 -45.37
CA PRO A 461 8.86 5.68 -46.79
C PRO A 461 7.60 4.83 -47.02
N HIS A 462 7.28 3.91 -46.11
CA HIS A 462 6.08 3.06 -46.19
C HIS A 462 4.80 3.72 -45.66
N GLN A 463 4.89 4.88 -45.00
CA GLN A 463 3.75 5.52 -44.32
C GLN A 463 3.71 7.05 -44.49
N VAL A 464 4.24 7.57 -45.59
CA VAL A 464 4.40 9.03 -45.84
C VAL A 464 3.10 9.81 -45.60
N ALA A 465 1.98 9.38 -46.19
CA ALA A 465 0.69 10.09 -46.07
C ALA A 465 0.10 10.08 -44.65
N ALA A 466 0.45 9.09 -43.82
CA ALA A 466 0.04 9.06 -42.41
C ALA A 466 0.93 9.97 -41.57
N CYS A 467 2.24 9.98 -41.85
CA CYS A 467 3.17 10.90 -41.23
C CYS A 467 2.84 12.37 -41.52
N GLU A 468 2.54 12.72 -42.78
CA GLU A 468 2.22 14.11 -43.16
C GLU A 468 0.98 14.63 -42.42
N ARG A 469 -0.06 13.79 -42.28
CA ARG A 469 -1.25 14.11 -41.49
C ARG A 469 -0.93 14.30 -40.01
N LEU A 470 -0.08 13.43 -39.44
CA LEU A 470 0.36 13.55 -38.05
C LEU A 470 1.16 14.83 -37.81
N VAL A 471 2.14 15.14 -38.67
CA VAL A 471 2.99 16.34 -38.54
C VAL A 471 2.18 17.63 -38.69
N ALA A 472 1.22 17.67 -39.62
CA ALA A 472 0.30 18.80 -39.77
C ALA A 472 -0.51 19.02 -38.47
N HIS A 473 -1.13 17.96 -37.95
CA HIS A 473 -1.93 18.04 -36.72
C HIS A 473 -1.09 18.42 -35.51
N LEU A 474 0.12 17.84 -35.36
CA LEU A 474 1.07 18.18 -34.31
C LEU A 474 1.47 19.66 -34.34
N THR A 475 1.66 20.21 -35.54
CA THR A 475 2.02 21.63 -35.70
C THR A 475 0.88 22.53 -35.22
N ASP A 476 -0.37 22.16 -35.45
CA ASP A 476 -1.53 22.91 -34.97
C ASP A 476 -1.72 22.81 -33.46
N VAL A 477 -1.55 21.62 -32.88
CA VAL A 477 -1.56 21.42 -31.42
C VAL A 477 -0.42 22.20 -30.76
N TYR A 478 0.78 22.17 -31.34
CA TYR A 478 1.94 22.87 -30.80
C TYR A 478 1.74 24.39 -30.76
N LYS A 479 1.04 25.00 -31.74
CA LYS A 479 0.73 26.46 -31.70
C LYS A 479 -0.05 26.86 -30.45
N LEU A 480 -0.89 25.98 -29.91
CA LEU A 480 -1.65 26.21 -28.68
C LEU A 480 -0.75 26.13 -27.43
N LEU A 481 0.25 25.24 -27.45
CA LEU A 481 1.17 25.00 -26.33
C LEU A 481 2.38 25.94 -26.31
N ALA A 482 2.83 26.38 -27.49
CA ALA A 482 4.06 27.15 -27.67
C ALA A 482 4.22 28.37 -26.72
N PRO A 483 3.17 29.16 -26.40
CA PRO A 483 3.29 30.26 -25.45
C PRO A 483 3.73 29.83 -24.05
N PHE A 484 3.31 28.66 -23.59
CA PHE A 484 3.59 28.14 -22.26
C PHE A 484 4.96 27.44 -22.19
N LEU A 485 5.45 26.90 -23.31
CA LEU A 485 6.71 26.16 -23.38
C LEU A 485 7.95 27.01 -23.66
N ARG A 486 7.82 28.34 -23.84
CA ARG A 486 8.94 29.24 -24.21
C ARG A 486 10.10 29.27 -23.21
N HIS A 487 9.86 28.88 -21.97
CA HIS A 487 10.86 28.88 -20.89
C HIS A 487 11.75 27.62 -20.92
N ILE A 488 11.48 26.67 -21.81
CA ILE A 488 12.23 25.42 -21.94
C ILE A 488 13.17 25.57 -23.12
N ASP A 489 14.46 25.65 -22.82
CA ASP A 489 15.51 25.77 -23.83
C ASP A 489 15.93 24.39 -24.38
N ARG A 490 16.45 24.39 -25.62
CA ARG A 490 17.04 23.19 -26.24
C ARG A 490 18.35 22.82 -25.51
N PRO A 491 18.47 21.62 -24.91
CA PRO A 491 19.70 21.23 -24.23
C PRO A 491 20.82 20.92 -25.23
N THR A 492 22.05 21.28 -24.88
CA THR A 492 23.27 20.93 -25.63
C THR A 492 23.70 19.50 -25.28
N LEU A 493 23.78 18.62 -26.29
CA LEU A 493 24.01 17.17 -26.10
C LEU A 493 25.18 16.62 -26.95
N ASP A 494 26.09 17.49 -27.36
CA ASP A 494 27.17 17.16 -28.31
C ASP A 494 28.12 16.07 -27.80
N ASP A 495 28.31 15.98 -26.48
CA ASP A 495 29.22 15.03 -25.85
C ASP A 495 28.68 13.59 -25.81
N VAL A 496 27.35 13.39 -25.89
CA VAL A 496 26.74 12.06 -25.71
C VAL A 496 26.78 11.24 -27.00
N GLN A 497 26.73 11.88 -28.18
CA GLN A 497 26.85 11.23 -29.50
C GLN A 497 26.06 9.91 -29.67
N LEU A 498 24.83 9.85 -29.14
CA LEU A 498 24.01 8.63 -29.24
C LEU A 498 23.68 8.28 -30.69
N ALA A 499 23.73 7.00 -30.99
CA ALA A 499 23.53 6.47 -32.33
C ALA A 499 22.66 5.22 -32.38
N LYS A 500 22.18 4.91 -33.58
CA LYS A 500 21.69 3.58 -33.99
C LYS A 500 22.75 2.90 -34.83
N VAL A 501 22.83 1.57 -34.75
CA VAL A 501 23.81 0.76 -35.49
C VAL A 501 23.09 -0.26 -36.36
N GLN A 502 23.68 -0.56 -37.52
CA GLN A 502 23.30 -1.67 -38.40
C GLN A 502 24.56 -2.33 -38.96
N VAL A 503 24.57 -3.65 -39.02
CA VAL A 503 25.49 -4.44 -39.84
C VAL A 503 24.82 -4.66 -41.18
N VAL A 504 25.38 -4.03 -42.21
CA VAL A 504 24.78 -3.92 -43.54
C VAL A 504 25.62 -4.66 -44.55
N LEU A 505 24.96 -5.46 -45.38
CA LEU A 505 25.50 -6.10 -46.56
C LEU A 505 25.17 -5.23 -47.78
N ASN A 506 26.20 -4.68 -48.41
CA ASN A 506 26.12 -3.96 -49.67
C ASN A 506 26.80 -4.81 -50.76
N GLY A 507 25.99 -5.47 -51.59
CA GLY A 507 26.49 -6.49 -52.53
C GLY A 507 27.11 -7.68 -51.79
N SER A 508 28.44 -7.82 -51.87
CA SER A 508 29.22 -8.83 -51.13
C SER A 508 29.97 -8.27 -49.92
N THR A 509 29.92 -6.95 -49.69
CA THR A 509 30.69 -6.29 -48.63
C THR A 509 29.85 -6.10 -47.37
N LEU A 510 30.32 -6.66 -46.26
CA LEU A 510 29.69 -6.49 -44.95
C LEU A 510 30.38 -5.35 -44.20
N SER A 511 29.61 -4.41 -43.65
CA SER A 511 30.15 -3.26 -42.93
C SER A 511 29.25 -2.86 -41.74
N LEU A 512 29.87 -2.31 -40.69
CA LEU A 512 29.16 -1.73 -39.56
C LEU A 512 28.90 -0.25 -39.81
N GLN A 513 27.64 0.14 -39.87
CA GLN A 513 27.21 1.51 -40.11
C GLN A 513 26.44 2.06 -38.91
N THR A 514 26.67 3.33 -38.61
CA THR A 514 25.93 4.08 -37.57
C THR A 514 25.22 5.29 -38.15
N VAL A 515 24.13 5.69 -37.48
CA VAL A 515 23.40 6.95 -37.70
C VAL A 515 23.25 7.64 -36.35
N LEU A 516 23.68 8.90 -36.27
CA LEU A 516 23.54 9.71 -35.04
C LEU A 516 22.07 10.08 -34.81
N LEU A 517 21.65 10.14 -33.54
CA LEU A 517 20.29 10.55 -33.20
C LEU A 517 20.05 12.03 -33.48
N LEU A 518 21.02 12.87 -33.11
CA LEU A 518 21.03 14.29 -33.38
C LEU A 518 22.04 14.55 -34.51
N GLY A 519 21.60 15.23 -35.57
CA GLY A 519 22.30 15.36 -36.83
C GLY A 519 21.82 14.39 -37.91
N GLU A 520 22.48 14.42 -39.06
CA GLU A 520 22.20 13.53 -40.21
C GLU A 520 20.72 13.55 -40.69
N ARG A 521 19.99 14.64 -40.40
CA ARG A 521 18.56 14.85 -40.66
C ARG A 521 17.63 13.91 -39.88
N PHE A 522 18.13 13.14 -38.90
CA PHE A 522 17.33 12.21 -38.08
C PHE A 522 16.75 12.88 -36.81
N ASP A 523 16.96 14.19 -36.64
CA ASP A 523 16.72 14.91 -35.38
C ASP A 523 15.32 14.75 -34.78
N PHE A 524 14.26 14.69 -35.59
CA PHE A 524 12.89 14.51 -35.10
C PHE A 524 12.73 13.19 -34.35
N PHE A 525 13.15 12.08 -34.97
CA PHE A 525 13.13 10.76 -34.34
C PHE A 525 14.20 10.65 -33.25
N GLY A 526 15.31 11.38 -33.39
CA GLY A 526 16.33 11.55 -32.35
C GLY A 526 15.76 12.09 -31.05
N TRP A 527 15.06 13.23 -31.10
CA TRP A 527 14.41 13.84 -29.93
C TRP A 527 13.35 12.95 -29.30
N ILE A 528 12.64 12.14 -30.09
CA ILE A 528 11.72 11.11 -29.56
C ILE A 528 12.49 10.06 -28.76
N ASN A 529 13.61 9.54 -29.29
CA ASN A 529 14.45 8.58 -28.55
C ASN A 529 15.02 9.20 -27.26
N LEU A 530 15.40 10.47 -27.28
CA LEU A 530 15.92 11.20 -26.12
C LEU A 530 14.84 11.44 -25.05
N TYR A 531 13.63 11.80 -25.47
CA TYR A 531 12.48 11.91 -24.57
C TYR A 531 12.17 10.55 -23.93
N ASP A 532 12.05 9.49 -24.73
CA ASP A 532 11.81 8.14 -24.24
C ASP A 532 12.94 7.65 -23.29
N TRP A 533 14.20 8.05 -23.54
CA TRP A 533 15.33 7.74 -22.67
C TRP A 533 15.24 8.48 -21.34
N ALA A 534 14.90 9.77 -21.35
CA ALA A 534 14.67 10.56 -20.13
C ALA A 534 13.51 10.01 -19.29
N GLN A 535 12.46 9.49 -19.94
CA GLN A 535 11.33 8.79 -19.32
C GLN A 535 11.65 7.36 -18.88
N ASN A 536 12.89 6.89 -19.06
CA ASN A 536 13.32 5.53 -18.78
C ASN A 536 12.51 4.45 -19.54
N ALA A 537 11.92 4.79 -20.69
CA ALA A 537 11.31 3.83 -21.61
C ALA A 537 12.37 3.19 -22.54
N ARG A 538 13.56 3.80 -22.63
CA ARG A 538 14.74 3.31 -23.34
C ARG A 538 15.96 3.36 -22.43
N GLU A 539 16.98 2.63 -22.84
CA GLU A 539 18.28 2.59 -22.17
C GLU A 539 19.37 2.97 -23.15
N ALA A 540 20.40 3.66 -22.66
CA ALA A 540 21.56 4.03 -23.45
C ALA A 540 22.79 3.39 -22.84
N ILE A 541 23.55 2.68 -23.67
CA ILE A 541 24.71 1.89 -23.26
C ILE A 541 25.90 2.28 -24.14
N ALA A 542 27.05 2.50 -23.52
CA ALA A 542 28.32 2.62 -24.21
C ALA A 542 28.95 1.23 -24.37
N PHE A 543 29.19 0.86 -25.63
CA PHE A 543 29.94 -0.34 -26.03
C PHE A 543 31.39 0.10 -26.23
N GLU A 544 32.22 -0.12 -25.21
CA GLU A 544 33.62 0.31 -25.18
C GLU A 544 34.54 -0.83 -25.61
N GLY A 545 34.90 -0.85 -26.89
CA GLY A 545 35.88 -1.79 -27.43
C GLY A 545 37.31 -1.26 -27.45
N ASP A 546 38.24 -2.11 -27.85
CA ASP A 546 39.66 -1.76 -27.99
C ASP A 546 39.97 -0.77 -29.12
N LEU A 547 39.10 -0.69 -30.14
CA LEU A 547 39.30 0.15 -31.33
C LEU A 547 38.41 1.39 -31.31
N ARG A 548 37.15 1.25 -30.87
CA ARG A 548 36.15 2.33 -30.90
C ARG A 548 35.09 2.13 -29.81
N THR A 549 34.59 3.24 -29.28
CA THR A 549 33.41 3.27 -28.42
C THR A 549 32.16 3.64 -29.21
N LEU A 550 31.05 2.94 -28.96
CA LEU A 550 29.74 3.24 -29.55
C LEU A 550 28.72 3.54 -28.47
N HIS A 551 28.09 4.71 -28.51
CA HIS A 551 26.97 5.04 -27.62
C HIS A 551 25.66 4.68 -28.32
N LEU A 552 24.99 3.63 -27.87
CA LEU A 552 23.81 3.08 -28.53
C LEU A 552 22.58 3.20 -27.64
N VAL A 553 21.42 3.46 -28.24
CA VAL A 553 20.12 3.49 -27.53
C VAL A 553 19.23 2.31 -27.92
N SER A 554 18.59 1.71 -26.92
CA SER A 554 17.71 0.55 -27.08
C SER A 554 16.43 0.87 -27.87
N TYR A 555 15.64 -0.16 -28.20
CA TYR A 555 14.22 0.06 -28.51
C TYR A 555 13.42 0.46 -27.25
N ALA A 556 12.23 1.03 -27.45
CA ALA A 556 11.34 1.39 -26.35
C ALA A 556 10.68 0.14 -25.77
N TYR A 557 10.80 -0.06 -24.46
CA TYR A 557 10.17 -1.17 -23.76
C TYR A 557 8.69 -0.88 -23.53
N ALA A 558 7.86 -1.93 -23.65
CA ALA A 558 6.47 -1.85 -23.22
C ALA A 558 6.41 -1.78 -21.68
N PRO A 559 5.66 -0.83 -21.09
CA PRO A 559 5.45 -0.78 -19.65
C PRO A 559 4.75 -2.05 -19.14
N LEU A 560 5.20 -2.57 -18.00
CA LEU A 560 4.54 -3.68 -17.31
C LEU A 560 3.34 -3.17 -16.50
N PRO A 561 2.28 -3.97 -16.35
CA PRO A 561 1.13 -3.57 -15.54
C PRO A 561 1.54 -3.37 -14.07
N PRO A 562 0.94 -2.40 -13.36
CA PRO A 562 1.19 -2.22 -11.93
C PRO A 562 0.73 -3.45 -11.13
N PRO A 563 1.33 -3.70 -9.95
CA PRO A 563 0.97 -4.84 -9.11
C PRO A 563 -0.49 -4.78 -8.63
N SER A 564 -1.15 -5.94 -8.53
CA SER A 564 -2.51 -6.08 -7.98
C SER A 564 -2.49 -6.42 -6.48
N ILE A 565 -3.37 -5.81 -5.69
CA ILE A 565 -3.22 -5.69 -4.21
C ILE A 565 -4.24 -6.53 -3.45
N GLY A 566 -4.85 -7.52 -4.09
CA GLY A 566 -6.03 -8.21 -3.52
C GLY A 566 -5.86 -8.78 -2.10
N SER A 567 -4.63 -9.08 -1.64
CA SER A 567 -4.38 -9.72 -0.35
C SER A 567 -3.71 -8.86 0.74
N ARG A 568 -3.02 -7.75 0.44
CA ARG A 568 -2.22 -7.01 1.45
C ARG A 568 -2.98 -5.88 2.18
N THR A 569 -4.04 -5.34 1.60
CA THR A 569 -4.91 -4.31 2.22
C THR A 569 -6.18 -4.87 2.87
N ASN A 570 -6.54 -6.11 2.52
CA ASN A 570 -7.73 -6.82 2.99
C ASN A 570 -7.52 -7.41 4.40
N THR A 571 -7.22 -6.57 5.39
CA THR A 571 -7.48 -6.99 6.77
C THR A 571 -8.99 -6.99 6.98
N ASN A 572 -9.53 -8.07 7.56
CA ASN A 572 -10.98 -8.17 7.83
C ASN A 572 -11.46 -7.14 8.87
N VAL A 573 -10.56 -6.35 9.47
CA VAL A 573 -10.85 -5.37 10.53
C VAL A 573 -11.93 -4.37 10.10
N GLY A 574 -11.80 -3.75 8.92
CA GLY A 574 -12.81 -2.80 8.42
C GLY A 574 -14.20 -3.45 8.31
N LYS A 575 -14.26 -4.66 7.72
CA LYS A 575 -15.49 -5.44 7.60
C LYS A 575 -16.10 -5.78 8.97
N TYR A 576 -15.29 -6.19 9.95
CA TYR A 576 -15.77 -6.44 11.32
C TYR A 576 -16.35 -5.18 11.97
N LEU A 577 -15.70 -4.02 11.81
CA LEU A 577 -16.19 -2.73 12.33
C LEU A 577 -17.55 -2.35 11.70
N TRP A 578 -17.69 -2.56 10.39
CA TRP A 578 -18.94 -2.29 9.67
C TRP A 578 -20.06 -3.25 10.11
N PHE A 579 -19.82 -4.57 10.11
CA PHE A 579 -20.83 -5.55 10.55
C PHE A 579 -21.27 -5.33 12.00
N THR A 580 -20.33 -5.03 12.91
CA THR A 580 -20.64 -4.69 14.30
C THR A 580 -21.54 -3.45 14.39
N SER A 581 -21.23 -2.44 13.58
CA SER A 581 -22.05 -1.23 13.49
C SER A 581 -23.44 -1.53 12.93
N SER A 582 -23.56 -2.43 11.94
CA SER A 582 -24.83 -2.85 11.34
C SER A 582 -25.74 -3.58 12.34
N VAL A 583 -25.18 -4.38 13.25
CA VAL A 583 -25.93 -5.00 14.36
C VAL A 583 -26.57 -3.93 15.23
N VAL A 584 -25.83 -2.88 15.61
CA VAL A 584 -26.37 -1.76 16.41
C VAL A 584 -27.57 -1.11 15.73
N THR A 585 -27.46 -0.78 14.44
CA THR A 585 -28.57 -0.19 13.67
C THR A 585 -29.76 -1.15 13.56
N GLY A 586 -29.50 -2.45 13.35
CA GLY A 586 -30.54 -3.47 13.28
C GLY A 586 -31.36 -3.60 14.57
N VAL A 587 -30.70 -3.60 15.73
CA VAL A 587 -31.39 -3.64 17.03
C VAL A 587 -32.18 -2.35 17.28
N LEU A 588 -31.60 -1.17 17.00
CA LEU A 588 -32.32 0.11 17.11
C LEU A 588 -33.56 0.13 16.22
N GLY A 589 -33.45 -0.38 14.99
CA GLY A 589 -34.57 -0.53 14.07
C GLY A 589 -35.65 -1.47 14.59
N ALA A 590 -35.27 -2.66 15.07
CA ALA A 590 -36.21 -3.66 15.60
C ALA A 590 -36.98 -3.13 16.82
N VAL A 591 -36.29 -2.52 17.79
CA VAL A 591 -36.92 -1.93 18.98
C VAL A 591 -37.77 -0.71 18.62
N GLY A 592 -37.33 0.11 17.66
CA GLY A 592 -38.11 1.23 17.15
C GLY A 592 -39.42 0.80 16.49
N CYS A 593 -39.38 -0.21 15.61
CA CYS A 593 -40.57 -0.81 15.00
C CYS A 593 -41.52 -1.38 16.04
N LEU A 594 -40.98 -2.06 17.06
CA LEU A 594 -41.76 -2.58 18.19
C LEU A 594 -42.45 -1.45 18.96
N CYS A 595 -41.75 -0.36 19.25
CA CYS A 595 -42.32 0.80 19.94
C CYS A 595 -43.47 1.44 19.13
N LEU A 596 -43.28 1.66 17.83
CA LEU A 596 -44.32 2.18 16.94
C LEU A 596 -45.52 1.25 16.86
N PHE A 597 -45.29 -0.07 16.76
CA PHE A 597 -46.35 -1.07 16.78
C PHE A 597 -47.16 -1.00 18.08
N LEU A 598 -46.50 -0.95 19.24
CA LEU A 598 -47.16 -0.88 20.54
C LEU A 598 -47.96 0.42 20.71
N VAL A 599 -47.44 1.56 20.23
CA VAL A 599 -48.17 2.84 20.25
C VAL A 599 -49.40 2.79 19.34
N CYS A 600 -49.26 2.28 18.11
CA CYS A 600 -50.39 2.10 17.20
C CYS A 600 -51.47 1.16 17.75
N ARG A 601 -51.05 0.07 18.42
CA ARG A 601 -51.92 -0.98 18.95
C ARG A 601 -52.65 -0.59 20.23
N HIS A 602 -51.97 0.08 21.15
CA HIS A 602 -52.49 0.39 22.49
C HIS A 602 -52.93 1.85 22.64
N ARG A 603 -52.60 2.73 21.68
CA ARG A 603 -52.96 4.16 21.66
C ARG A 603 -52.81 4.83 23.04
N PRO A 604 -51.58 4.88 23.58
CA PRO A 604 -51.32 5.53 24.86
C PRO A 604 -51.69 7.02 24.79
N ARG A 605 -51.86 7.65 25.97
CA ARG A 605 -52.12 9.10 26.03
C ARG A 605 -50.95 9.85 25.37
N PRO A 606 -51.21 10.80 24.45
CA PRO A 606 -50.16 11.62 23.84
C PRO A 606 -49.31 12.32 24.90
N GLY A 607 -47.99 12.40 24.68
CA GLY A 607 -47.04 13.02 25.60
C GLY A 607 -46.55 12.12 26.74
N THR A 608 -46.97 10.84 26.78
CA THR A 608 -46.50 9.88 27.80
C THR A 608 -45.27 9.08 27.38
N THR A 609 -44.95 9.03 26.09
CA THR A 609 -43.80 8.28 25.58
C THR A 609 -42.54 9.16 25.52
N PRO A 610 -41.40 8.76 26.13
CA PRO A 610 -40.17 9.54 26.14
C PRO A 610 -39.35 9.36 24.84
N TRP A 611 -39.92 9.75 23.70
CA TRP A 611 -39.30 9.52 22.37
C TRP A 611 -37.89 10.10 22.22
N PHE A 612 -37.61 11.29 22.73
CA PHE A 612 -36.31 11.95 22.61
C PHE A 612 -35.19 11.23 23.39
N LEU A 613 -35.53 10.32 24.30
CA LEU A 613 -34.58 9.52 25.08
C LEU A 613 -34.37 8.13 24.47
N PHE A 614 -35.03 7.79 23.36
CA PHE A 614 -35.01 6.47 22.73
C PHE A 614 -33.59 5.92 22.58
N SER A 615 -32.71 6.64 21.87
CA SER A 615 -31.35 6.19 21.57
C SER A 615 -30.55 5.93 22.85
N ARG A 616 -30.76 6.74 23.90
CA ARG A 616 -30.07 6.58 25.18
C ARG A 616 -30.59 5.40 26.00
N LEU A 617 -31.91 5.20 26.06
CA LEU A 617 -32.54 4.09 26.81
C LEU A 617 -32.32 2.74 26.12
N VAL A 618 -32.55 2.67 24.80
CA VAL A 618 -32.42 1.41 24.06
C VAL A 618 -30.96 0.97 23.99
N SER A 619 -30.01 1.91 23.88
CA SER A 619 -28.59 1.56 23.83
C SER A 619 -28.06 0.91 25.11
N SER A 620 -28.56 1.28 26.29
CA SER A 620 -28.09 0.66 27.52
C SER A 620 -28.72 -0.73 27.73
N VAL A 621 -29.99 -0.89 27.35
CA VAL A 621 -30.80 -2.09 27.62
C VAL A 621 -30.56 -3.19 26.59
N TRP A 622 -30.66 -2.83 25.30
CA TRP A 622 -30.70 -3.81 24.21
C TRP A 622 -29.35 -4.05 23.54
N LEU A 623 -28.36 -3.21 23.81
CA LEU A 623 -27.05 -3.26 23.17
C LEU A 623 -25.93 -3.44 24.19
N ASN A 624 -24.96 -4.27 23.83
CA ASN A 624 -23.74 -4.39 24.61
C ASN A 624 -22.89 -3.12 24.45
N ARG A 625 -22.34 -2.63 25.56
CA ARG A 625 -21.41 -1.50 25.62
C ARG A 625 -20.22 -1.69 24.67
N THR A 626 -19.73 -2.91 24.48
CA THR A 626 -18.64 -3.19 23.54
C THR A 626 -19.03 -2.91 22.09
N LEU A 627 -20.24 -3.27 21.66
CA LEU A 627 -20.74 -3.01 20.30
C LEU A 627 -20.90 -1.51 20.05
N LEU A 628 -21.36 -0.77 21.06
CA LEU A 628 -21.47 0.69 21.00
C LEU A 628 -20.10 1.38 20.95
N SER A 629 -19.13 0.89 21.73
CA SER A 629 -17.75 1.38 21.68
C SER A 629 -17.12 1.13 20.31
N VAL A 630 -17.35 -0.04 19.72
CA VAL A 630 -16.89 -0.34 18.36
C VAL A 630 -17.52 0.61 17.36
N ARG A 631 -18.85 0.81 17.39
CA ARG A 631 -19.53 1.76 16.49
C ARG A 631 -19.02 3.19 16.64
N ALA A 632 -18.81 3.64 17.88
CA ALA A 632 -18.26 4.96 18.15
C ALA A 632 -16.82 5.08 17.64
N MET A 633 -16.01 4.04 17.82
CA MET A 633 -14.65 3.97 17.29
C MET A 633 -14.65 4.02 15.76
N THR A 634 -15.56 3.32 15.08
CA THR A 634 -15.73 3.41 13.63
C THR A 634 -15.96 4.85 13.17
N ALA A 635 -16.82 5.60 13.87
CA ALA A 635 -17.06 7.01 13.58
C ALA A 635 -15.82 7.88 13.81
N LEU A 636 -15.11 7.67 14.92
CA LEU A 636 -13.88 8.39 15.24
C LEU A 636 -12.75 8.09 14.25
N LEU A 637 -12.65 6.86 13.75
CA LEU A 637 -11.71 6.47 12.70
C LEU A 637 -12.02 7.19 11.39
N CYS A 638 -13.31 7.29 11.01
CA CYS A 638 -13.72 8.07 9.85
C CYS A 638 -13.31 9.55 10.02
N LEU A 639 -13.61 10.16 11.17
CA LEU A 639 -13.24 11.56 11.48
C LEU A 639 -11.72 11.79 11.49
N SER A 640 -10.94 10.79 11.91
CA SER A 640 -9.48 10.86 12.03
C SER A 640 -8.73 10.48 10.75
N THR A 641 -9.45 10.26 9.64
CA THR A 641 -8.89 9.91 8.33
C THR A 641 -9.23 10.98 7.29
N ALA A 642 -8.31 11.30 6.39
CA ALA A 642 -8.53 12.26 5.31
C ALA A 642 -9.48 11.68 4.22
N PRO A 643 -10.54 12.41 3.80
CA PRO A 643 -11.44 11.98 2.73
C PRO A 643 -10.86 12.29 1.34
N ILE A 644 -9.91 11.46 0.89
CA ILE A 644 -9.29 11.60 -0.44
C ILE A 644 -9.79 10.48 -1.34
N VAL A 645 -10.25 10.86 -2.53
CA VAL A 645 -10.71 9.91 -3.54
C VAL A 645 -10.11 10.24 -4.91
N PRO A 646 -9.89 9.22 -5.77
CA PRO A 646 -9.53 9.46 -7.15
C PRO A 646 -10.73 10.04 -7.91
N MET A 647 -10.53 11.16 -8.60
CA MET A 647 -11.53 11.79 -9.44
C MET A 647 -11.03 11.94 -10.88
N VAL A 648 -11.98 11.93 -11.82
CA VAL A 648 -11.73 12.23 -13.23
C VAL A 648 -11.99 13.72 -13.44
N VAL A 649 -10.98 14.46 -13.90
CA VAL A 649 -11.10 15.91 -14.18
C VAL A 649 -11.69 16.12 -15.58
N HIS A 650 -11.05 15.50 -16.57
CA HIS A 650 -11.50 15.38 -17.96
C HIS A 650 -11.43 13.90 -18.32
N SER A 651 -12.25 13.38 -19.24
CA SER A 651 -12.54 11.94 -19.45
C SER A 651 -11.42 10.93 -19.10
N ASP A 652 -10.17 11.16 -19.51
CA ASP A 652 -9.01 10.28 -19.27
C ASP A 652 -7.92 10.84 -18.32
N VAL A 653 -8.18 11.94 -17.62
CA VAL A 653 -7.25 12.62 -16.69
C VAL A 653 -7.70 12.35 -15.26
N TRP A 654 -6.86 11.65 -14.51
CA TRP A 654 -7.14 11.27 -13.14
C TRP A 654 -6.29 12.07 -12.16
N GLN A 655 -6.91 12.47 -11.05
CA GLN A 655 -6.24 13.20 -9.98
C GLN A 655 -6.77 12.73 -8.62
N LEU A 656 -5.92 12.75 -7.60
CA LEU A 656 -6.38 12.61 -6.22
C LEU A 656 -6.93 13.96 -5.78
N GLN A 657 -8.19 13.98 -5.33
CA GLN A 657 -8.83 15.21 -4.88
C GLN A 657 -9.36 15.07 -3.47
N TRP A 658 -9.30 16.18 -2.75
CA TRP A 658 -9.92 16.30 -1.44
C TRP A 658 -11.44 16.41 -1.61
N GLN A 659 -12.18 15.44 -1.05
CA GLN A 659 -13.63 15.46 -1.06
C GLN A 659 -14.13 15.91 0.33
N PRO A 660 -14.41 17.21 0.54
CA PRO A 660 -14.82 17.70 1.84
C PRO A 660 -16.12 17.02 2.28
N ARG A 661 -16.17 16.60 3.54
CA ARG A 661 -17.41 16.07 4.13
C ARG A 661 -18.45 17.17 4.15
N THR A 662 -19.69 16.82 3.81
CA THR A 662 -20.81 17.75 4.00
C THR A 662 -21.03 17.96 5.50
N MET A 663 -21.56 19.12 5.87
CA MET A 663 -21.91 19.40 7.28
C MET A 663 -22.82 18.32 7.87
N LEU A 664 -23.71 17.73 7.06
CA LEU A 664 -24.58 16.63 7.46
C LEU A 664 -23.78 15.37 7.80
N THR A 665 -22.83 14.98 6.95
CA THR A 665 -21.97 13.81 7.18
C THR A 665 -21.14 13.99 8.46
N SER A 666 -20.53 15.17 8.65
CA SER A 666 -19.77 15.50 9.86
C SER A 666 -20.64 15.48 11.12
N ALA A 667 -21.86 16.04 11.03
CA ALA A 667 -22.84 16.00 12.12
C ALA A 667 -23.23 14.56 12.49
N ILE A 668 -23.40 13.68 11.50
CA ILE A 668 -23.76 12.28 11.74
C ILE A 668 -22.58 11.54 12.39
N LEU A 669 -21.36 11.69 11.88
CA LEU A 669 -20.17 11.10 12.49
C LEU A 669 -19.96 11.59 13.94
N ALA A 670 -20.16 12.87 14.21
CA ALA A 670 -20.12 13.41 15.58
C ALA A 670 -21.21 12.82 16.49
N SER A 671 -22.41 12.59 15.95
CA SER A 671 -23.49 11.93 16.68
C SER A 671 -23.16 10.47 17.02
N GLU A 672 -22.55 9.74 16.08
CA GLU A 672 -22.13 8.35 16.28
C GLU A 672 -20.93 8.24 17.24
N ALA A 673 -20.01 9.21 17.23
CA ALA A 673 -18.95 9.28 18.23
C ALA A 673 -19.48 9.48 19.66
N SER A 674 -20.67 10.09 19.80
CA SER A 674 -21.29 10.39 21.10
C SER A 674 -21.77 9.16 21.88
N TRP A 675 -21.82 7.97 21.25
CA TRP A 675 -22.08 6.71 21.95
C TRP A 675 -21.07 6.46 23.10
N LEU A 676 -19.81 6.90 22.95
CA LEU A 676 -18.81 6.83 24.04
C LEU A 676 -19.21 7.67 25.26
N THR A 677 -19.75 8.87 25.02
CA THR A 677 -20.27 9.73 26.09
C THR A 677 -21.41 9.03 26.81
N TYR A 678 -22.34 8.37 26.10
CA TYR A 678 -23.45 7.64 26.73
C TYR A 678 -22.95 6.48 27.57
N MET A 679 -21.98 5.71 27.08
CA MET A 679 -21.35 4.62 27.85
C MET A 679 -20.65 5.15 29.11
N ALA A 680 -19.93 6.27 29.03
CA ALA A 680 -19.22 6.82 30.18
C ALA A 680 -20.18 7.16 31.34
N TYR A 681 -21.36 7.72 31.06
CA TYR A 681 -22.36 7.98 32.08
C TYR A 681 -23.01 6.72 32.65
N GLU A 682 -23.21 5.69 31.84
CA GLU A 682 -23.68 4.39 32.32
C GLU A 682 -22.72 3.75 33.33
N VAL A 683 -21.41 3.91 33.12
CA VAL A 683 -20.37 3.41 34.02
C VAL A 683 -20.26 4.30 35.28
N LEU A 684 -20.37 5.62 35.14
CA LEU A 684 -20.22 6.57 36.23
C LEU A 684 -21.49 6.79 37.07
N HIS A 685 -22.65 6.32 36.60
CA HIS A 685 -23.93 6.53 37.28
C HIS A 685 -23.96 6.07 38.76
N PRO A 686 -23.41 4.89 39.14
CA PRO A 686 -23.40 4.47 40.54
C PRO A 686 -22.70 5.46 41.48
N LEU A 687 -21.70 6.19 40.97
CA LEU A 687 -20.94 7.20 41.72
C LEU A 687 -21.62 8.58 41.71
N THR A 688 -22.41 8.88 40.68
CA THR A 688 -22.88 10.24 40.37
C THR A 688 -24.39 10.44 40.54
N SER A 689 -25.15 9.35 40.71
CA SER A 689 -26.61 9.22 40.89
C SER A 689 -27.45 10.50 40.77
N GLY A 690 -27.36 11.39 41.77
CA GLY A 690 -28.16 12.62 41.87
C GLY A 690 -27.74 13.80 40.98
N TYR A 691 -26.71 13.66 40.14
CA TYR A 691 -26.22 14.68 39.19
C TYR A 691 -26.30 14.23 37.73
N THR A 692 -26.48 12.93 37.48
CA THR A 692 -26.36 12.30 36.16
C THR A 692 -27.35 12.85 35.14
N HIS A 693 -28.58 13.16 35.55
CA HIS A 693 -29.61 13.67 34.65
C HIS A 693 -29.20 14.99 33.95
N HIS A 694 -28.77 15.99 34.73
CA HIS A 694 -28.36 17.29 34.18
C HIS A 694 -26.99 17.22 33.51
N ALA A 695 -26.04 16.48 34.09
CA ALA A 695 -24.68 16.35 33.56
C ALA A 695 -24.68 15.75 32.15
N ALA A 696 -25.43 14.67 31.94
CA ALA A 696 -25.42 13.91 30.69
C ALA A 696 -26.09 14.63 29.50
N MET A 697 -27.02 15.55 29.75
CA MET A 697 -27.60 16.37 28.68
C MET A 697 -26.61 17.45 28.23
N VAL A 698 -26.02 18.17 29.18
CA VAL A 698 -25.03 19.22 28.89
C VAL A 698 -23.81 18.63 28.20
N SER A 699 -23.25 17.54 28.74
CA SER A 699 -22.08 16.91 28.12
C SER A 699 -22.36 16.39 26.72
N ALA A 700 -23.54 15.81 26.45
CA ALA A 700 -23.84 15.29 25.11
C ALA A 700 -23.91 16.40 24.06
N VAL A 701 -24.47 17.56 24.41
CA VAL A 701 -24.49 18.73 23.51
C VAL A 701 -23.07 19.30 23.32
N VAL A 702 -22.29 19.39 24.41
CA VAL A 702 -20.92 19.90 24.37
C VAL A 702 -19.99 18.97 23.58
N THR A 703 -20.01 17.66 23.83
CA THR A 703 -19.15 16.71 23.12
C THR A 703 -19.54 16.62 21.65
N TYR A 704 -20.83 16.57 21.33
CA TYR A 704 -21.31 16.62 19.96
C TYR A 704 -20.84 17.89 19.22
N GLY A 705 -21.08 19.07 19.81
CA GLY A 705 -20.75 20.35 19.20
C GLY A 705 -19.24 20.55 19.03
N THR A 706 -18.44 20.09 20.00
CA THR A 706 -16.97 20.19 19.93
C THR A 706 -16.36 19.23 18.91
N VAL A 707 -16.82 17.97 18.84
CA VAL A 707 -16.37 17.02 17.80
C VAL A 707 -16.72 17.53 16.41
N LEU A 708 -17.95 18.07 16.23
CA LEU A 708 -18.37 18.68 14.98
C LEU A 708 -17.50 19.89 14.61
N ALA A 709 -17.24 20.78 15.57
CA ALA A 709 -16.38 21.94 15.34
C ALA A 709 -14.95 21.55 14.95
N VAL A 710 -14.39 20.52 15.60
CA VAL A 710 -13.05 20.01 15.30
C VAL A 710 -12.98 19.44 13.88
N ASP A 711 -13.96 18.63 13.45
CA ASP A 711 -13.96 18.07 12.08
C ASP A 711 -14.08 19.16 11.01
N VAL A 712 -14.88 20.20 11.26
CA VAL A 712 -15.11 21.29 10.29
C VAL A 712 -13.93 22.27 10.23
N TRP A 713 -13.33 22.60 11.38
CA TRP A 713 -12.32 23.66 11.46
C TRP A 713 -10.89 23.13 11.38
N PHE A 714 -10.68 21.88 11.78
CA PHE A 714 -9.36 21.22 11.84
C PHE A 714 -9.42 19.80 11.23
N PRO A 715 -9.77 19.66 9.94
CA PRO A 715 -9.82 18.35 9.28
C PRO A 715 -8.42 17.73 9.14
N VAL A 716 -8.35 16.40 9.13
CA VAL A 716 -7.09 15.66 8.97
C VAL A 716 -6.58 15.78 7.54
N THR A 717 -5.42 16.40 7.33
CA THR A 717 -4.79 16.49 6.02
C THR A 717 -3.91 15.27 5.72
N VAL A 718 -3.80 14.89 4.45
CA VAL A 718 -2.80 13.91 4.00
C VAL A 718 -1.42 14.52 4.05
N VAL A 719 -0.43 13.71 4.45
CA VAL A 719 0.98 14.08 4.35
C VAL A 719 1.69 12.97 3.61
N ALA A 720 2.39 13.31 2.54
CA ALA A 720 3.16 12.36 1.75
C ALA A 720 4.59 12.86 1.59
N SER A 721 5.52 11.92 1.63
CA SER A 721 6.92 12.18 1.35
C SER A 721 7.54 11.02 0.59
N VAL A 722 8.49 11.35 -0.28
CA VAL A 722 9.23 10.39 -1.11
C VAL A 722 10.67 10.33 -0.61
N HIS A 723 11.18 9.12 -0.45
CA HIS A 723 12.57 8.85 -0.07
C HIS A 723 12.91 7.47 -0.58
N ARG A 724 14.06 7.25 -1.21
CA ARG A 724 14.43 5.93 -1.71
C ARG A 724 15.49 5.29 -0.82
N ARG A 725 15.17 4.16 -0.21
CA ARG A 725 16.14 3.27 0.45
C ARG A 725 16.02 1.89 -0.16
N CYS A 726 17.10 1.40 -0.76
CA CYS A 726 17.14 0.09 -1.40
C CYS A 726 18.26 -0.77 -0.83
N ASP A 727 17.97 -2.06 -0.75
CA ASP A 727 18.92 -3.12 -0.43
C ASP A 727 19.14 -4.00 -1.66
N LEU A 728 20.40 -4.37 -1.91
CA LEU A 728 20.78 -5.33 -2.96
C LEU A 728 20.70 -6.75 -2.38
N LEU A 729 19.92 -7.62 -3.03
CA LEU A 729 19.90 -9.06 -2.79
C LEU A 729 20.67 -9.74 -3.92
N ASN A 730 21.73 -10.50 -3.59
CA ASN A 730 22.64 -11.11 -4.55
C ASN A 730 23.17 -10.12 -5.61
N MET A 731 23.43 -8.86 -5.22
CA MET A 731 23.97 -7.77 -6.05
C MET A 731 23.19 -7.42 -7.33
N ASP A 732 23.23 -8.28 -8.34
CA ASP A 732 22.62 -8.12 -9.67
C ASP A 732 21.38 -8.99 -9.91
N TRP A 733 20.78 -9.51 -8.83
CA TRP A 733 19.60 -10.39 -8.90
C TRP A 733 18.27 -9.67 -8.62
N GLN A 734 18.12 -9.09 -7.43
CA GLN A 734 16.86 -8.51 -6.96
C GLN A 734 17.13 -7.28 -6.08
N LEU A 735 16.31 -6.24 -6.28
CA LEU A 735 16.30 -5.03 -5.46
C LEU A 735 15.10 -5.05 -4.51
N GLU A 736 15.32 -4.68 -3.26
CA GLU A 736 14.25 -4.47 -2.27
C GLU A 736 14.27 -3.01 -1.81
N CYS A 737 13.21 -2.25 -2.10
CA CYS A 737 13.18 -0.80 -1.89
C CYS A 737 11.95 -0.38 -1.06
N CYS A 738 12.15 0.60 -0.19
CA CYS A 738 11.10 1.40 0.42
C CYS A 738 11.25 2.84 -0.07
N SER A 739 10.21 3.35 -0.74
CA SER A 739 10.34 4.53 -1.63
C SER A 739 9.44 5.71 -1.28
N ALA A 740 8.42 5.51 -0.46
CA ALA A 740 7.52 6.59 -0.07
C ALA A 740 6.82 6.29 1.26
N SER A 741 6.41 7.35 1.95
CA SER A 741 5.51 7.27 3.10
C SER A 741 4.31 8.19 2.92
N VAL A 742 3.11 7.65 3.11
CA VAL A 742 1.84 8.38 3.02
C VAL A 742 1.07 8.21 4.32
N ARG A 743 0.82 9.32 5.00
CA ARG A 743 0.00 9.35 6.21
C ARG A 743 -1.38 9.89 5.87
N ILE A 744 -2.36 8.99 5.78
CA ILE A 744 -3.76 9.33 5.47
C ILE A 744 -4.58 9.63 6.73
N GLY A 745 -4.23 8.98 7.85
CA GLY A 745 -4.89 9.17 9.14
C GLY A 745 -3.98 9.76 10.21
N SER A 746 -4.57 10.18 11.32
CA SER A 746 -3.85 10.73 12.47
C SER A 746 -4.27 10.06 13.77
N LEU A 747 -3.36 9.27 14.36
CA LEU A 747 -3.53 8.72 15.70
C LEU A 747 -3.67 9.84 16.75
N HIS A 748 -2.96 10.95 16.54
CA HIS A 748 -3.05 12.12 17.41
C HIS A 748 -4.48 12.71 17.41
N GLN A 749 -5.09 12.84 16.23
CA GLN A 749 -6.48 13.31 16.12
C GLN A 749 -7.45 12.33 16.78
N LEU A 750 -7.27 11.04 16.56
CA LEU A 750 -8.08 9.99 17.17
C LEU A 750 -8.05 10.07 18.70
N LEU A 751 -6.85 10.15 19.28
CA LEU A 751 -6.65 10.28 20.72
C LEU A 751 -7.24 11.59 21.26
N TRP A 752 -7.09 12.71 20.55
CA TRP A 752 -7.70 13.98 20.92
C TRP A 752 -9.22 13.92 20.94
N LEU A 753 -9.85 13.33 19.91
CA LEU A 753 -11.30 13.17 19.87
C LEU A 753 -11.80 12.24 20.99
N LEU A 754 -11.07 11.17 21.31
CA LEU A 754 -11.38 10.31 22.46
C LEU A 754 -11.29 11.08 23.78
N LEU A 755 -10.21 11.85 23.99
CA LEU A 755 -10.03 12.68 25.18
C LEU A 755 -11.10 13.77 25.29
N LEU A 756 -11.52 14.35 24.17
CA LEU A 756 -12.58 15.37 24.13
C LEU A 756 -13.93 14.80 24.59
N GLN A 757 -14.25 13.56 24.19
CA GLN A 757 -15.46 12.86 24.66
C GLN A 757 -15.42 12.67 26.18
N LEU A 758 -14.29 12.21 26.74
CA LEU A 758 -14.11 12.05 28.19
C LEU A 758 -14.12 13.38 28.95
N PHE A 759 -13.48 14.40 28.39
CA PHE A 759 -13.45 15.74 28.97
C PHE A 759 -14.84 16.37 29.02
N GLY A 760 -15.65 16.22 27.97
CA GLY A 760 -17.02 16.72 27.99
C GLY A 760 -17.91 16.04 29.04
N VAL A 761 -17.67 14.76 29.36
CA VAL A 761 -18.30 14.08 30.51
C VAL A 761 -17.91 14.76 31.83
N LEU A 762 -16.62 15.07 32.02
CA LEU A 762 -16.11 15.77 33.20
C LEU A 762 -16.73 17.18 33.34
N VAL A 763 -16.77 17.95 32.26
CA VAL A 763 -17.39 19.29 32.25
C VAL A 763 -18.87 19.21 32.59
N GLY A 764 -19.60 18.27 31.99
CA GLY A 764 -21.01 18.05 32.32
C GLY A 764 -21.23 17.76 33.81
N TYR A 765 -20.36 16.95 34.41
CA TYR A 765 -20.39 16.67 35.84
C TYR A 765 -20.12 17.92 36.70
N VAL A 766 -19.07 18.69 36.40
CA VAL A 766 -18.73 19.94 37.13
C VAL A 766 -19.87 20.95 37.05
N VAL A 767 -20.46 21.13 35.86
CA VAL A 767 -21.61 22.03 35.67
C VAL A 767 -22.82 21.57 36.47
N ALA A 768 -23.11 20.27 36.52
CA ALA A 768 -24.21 19.72 37.31
C ALA A 768 -24.00 19.89 38.82
N VAL A 769 -22.77 19.70 39.31
CA VAL A 769 -22.41 19.95 40.71
C VAL A 769 -22.55 21.44 41.04
N GLY A 770 -22.00 22.32 40.21
CA GLY A 770 -22.11 23.78 40.39
C GLY A 770 -23.56 24.27 40.37
N TYR A 771 -24.37 23.78 39.44
CA TYR A 771 -25.79 24.13 39.35
C TYR A 771 -26.57 23.74 40.62
N LYS A 772 -26.32 22.54 41.16
CA LYS A 772 -26.98 22.08 42.40
C LYS A 772 -26.47 22.84 43.62
N HIS A 773 -25.18 23.16 43.68
CA HIS A 773 -24.58 23.96 44.75
C HIS A 773 -25.16 25.39 44.79
N CYS A 774 -25.34 26.04 43.63
CA CYS A 774 -26.00 27.34 43.51
C CYS A 774 -27.49 27.29 43.88
N ARG A 775 -28.19 26.19 43.57
CA ARG A 775 -29.62 26.00 43.95
C ARG A 775 -29.80 25.65 45.44
N TRP A 776 -28.81 25.06 46.10
CA TRP A 776 -28.85 24.76 47.53
C TRP A 776 -28.97 26.03 48.40
N HIS A 777 -28.49 27.18 47.92
CA HIS A 777 -28.65 28.47 48.60
C HIS A 777 -30.03 29.15 48.42
N ARG A 778 -31.00 28.51 47.76
CA ARG A 778 -32.42 28.96 47.77
C ARG A 778 -33.27 27.98 48.60
N PRO A 779 -33.88 28.41 49.72
CA PRO A 779 -34.73 27.53 50.52
C PRO A 779 -36.03 27.27 49.75
N SER A 780 -36.23 26.05 49.24
CA SER A 780 -37.53 25.63 48.70
C SER A 780 -37.86 24.19 49.07
N ARG A 781 -38.99 24.05 49.77
CA ARG A 781 -39.95 22.93 49.91
C ARG A 781 -39.41 21.50 49.96
N ILE A 782 -39.80 20.83 51.05
CA ILE A 782 -39.77 19.38 51.34
C ILE A 782 -39.81 18.55 50.03
N VAL A 783 -38.68 17.95 49.70
CA VAL A 783 -38.56 16.93 48.66
C VAL A 783 -39.10 15.61 49.25
N PRO A 784 -40.03 14.89 48.59
CA PRO A 784 -40.46 13.58 49.07
C PRO A 784 -39.27 12.63 49.15
N ALA A 785 -39.22 11.81 50.20
CA ALA A 785 -38.16 10.81 50.41
C ALA A 785 -37.86 10.03 49.12
N GLN A 786 -36.64 10.16 48.60
CA GLN A 786 -36.14 9.36 47.49
C GLN A 786 -36.22 7.89 47.90
N ARG A 787 -37.13 7.14 47.28
CA ARG A 787 -37.19 5.69 47.41
C ARG A 787 -35.86 5.09 46.90
N PRO A 788 -35.38 3.99 47.50
CA PRO A 788 -34.16 3.35 47.04
C PRO A 788 -34.25 3.03 45.55
N PRO A 789 -33.19 3.27 44.75
CA PRO A 789 -33.20 3.00 43.32
C PRO A 789 -33.52 1.52 43.12
N ALA A 790 -34.60 1.23 42.37
CA ALA A 790 -35.00 -0.14 42.11
C ALA A 790 -33.89 -0.87 41.34
N LEU A 791 -33.24 -1.87 41.93
CA LEU A 791 -32.18 -2.65 41.26
C LEU A 791 -32.64 -3.29 39.93
N LEU A 792 -33.94 -3.28 39.64
CA LEU A 792 -34.59 -3.78 38.43
C LEU A 792 -34.25 -3.01 37.15
N LEU A 793 -33.98 -1.71 37.24
CA LEU A 793 -33.75 -0.87 36.06
C LEU A 793 -32.26 -0.51 35.91
N GLN A 794 -31.82 -0.30 34.67
CA GLN A 794 -30.47 0.19 34.40
C GLN A 794 -30.30 1.68 34.76
N ALA A 795 -29.05 2.11 34.89
CA ALA A 795 -28.64 3.46 35.27
C ALA A 795 -29.31 4.58 34.45
N SER A 796 -29.34 4.46 33.12
CA SER A 796 -30.03 5.39 32.22
C SER A 796 -31.52 5.50 32.52
N VAL A 797 -32.18 4.36 32.74
CA VAL A 797 -33.62 4.30 32.98
C VAL A 797 -33.96 4.92 34.34
N HIS A 798 -33.09 4.78 35.34
CA HIS A 798 -33.20 5.50 36.62
C HIS A 798 -32.95 7.00 36.48
N ALA A 799 -31.91 7.38 35.76
CA ALA A 799 -31.52 8.79 35.62
C ALA A 799 -32.53 9.61 34.81
N PHE A 800 -33.14 9.02 33.77
CA PHE A 800 -33.98 9.74 32.80
C PHE A 800 -35.44 9.30 32.81
N GLY A 801 -35.80 8.20 33.49
CA GLY A 801 -37.17 7.70 33.56
C GLY A 801 -38.01 8.24 34.73
N VAL A 802 -37.38 8.77 35.79
CA VAL A 802 -38.04 9.04 37.08
C VAL A 802 -38.64 10.45 37.20
N ASP A 803 -38.11 11.45 36.49
CA ASP A 803 -38.51 12.86 36.68
C ASP A 803 -39.64 13.35 35.74
N THR A 804 -40.00 12.61 34.68
CA THR A 804 -40.92 13.14 33.64
C THR A 804 -42.35 12.59 33.60
N THR A 805 -42.70 11.46 34.20
CA THR A 805 -44.10 11.02 34.39
C THR A 805 -44.21 9.92 35.45
N PRO A 806 -45.30 9.80 36.23
CA PRO A 806 -45.44 8.75 37.25
C PRO A 806 -45.77 7.36 36.68
N THR A 807 -45.68 7.14 35.36
CA THR A 807 -46.20 5.92 34.70
C THR A 807 -45.47 5.66 33.37
N LEU A 808 -44.65 4.61 33.28
CA LEU A 808 -44.13 4.15 31.97
C LEU A 808 -45.27 3.53 31.15
N ASN A 809 -45.43 3.94 29.90
CA ASN A 809 -46.39 3.33 28.97
C ASN A 809 -45.79 2.06 28.30
N TYR A 810 -46.58 1.32 27.51
CA TYR A 810 -46.13 0.06 26.90
C TYR A 810 -44.87 0.22 26.02
N ALA A 811 -44.75 1.33 25.29
CA ALA A 811 -43.58 1.60 24.46
C ALA A 811 -42.35 2.00 25.28
N ALA A 812 -42.51 2.85 26.30
CA ALA A 812 -41.45 3.20 27.25
C ALA A 812 -40.97 1.98 28.04
N SER A 813 -41.89 1.07 28.38
CA SER A 813 -41.56 -0.20 29.06
C SER A 813 -40.74 -1.11 28.14
N ALA A 814 -41.10 -1.21 26.85
CA ALA A 814 -40.31 -1.94 25.86
C ALA A 814 -38.92 -1.32 25.65
N MET A 815 -38.78 0.01 25.64
CA MET A 815 -37.46 0.69 25.61
C MET A 815 -36.62 0.33 26.84
N ALA A 816 -37.26 0.20 28.01
CA ALA A 816 -36.63 -0.23 29.26
C ALA A 816 -36.41 -1.76 29.38
N GLY A 817 -36.85 -2.55 28.40
CA GLY A 817 -36.69 -4.00 28.38
C GLY A 817 -37.73 -4.77 29.22
N LEU A 818 -38.84 -4.13 29.57
CA LEU A 818 -39.91 -4.68 30.39
C LEU A 818 -41.15 -4.99 29.54
N PHE A 819 -41.60 -6.24 29.58
CA PHE A 819 -42.78 -6.73 28.87
C PHE A 819 -43.82 -7.29 29.84
N PHE A 820 -45.07 -6.90 29.68
CA PHE A 820 -46.15 -7.40 30.51
C PHE A 820 -46.65 -8.74 29.97
N THR A 821 -46.61 -9.78 30.80
CA THR A 821 -47.04 -11.14 30.46
C THR A 821 -47.95 -11.70 31.56
N THR A 822 -48.68 -12.77 31.26
CA THR A 822 -49.45 -13.52 32.27
C THR A 822 -48.86 -14.92 32.39
N SER A 823 -48.40 -15.30 33.58
CA SER A 823 -47.92 -16.65 33.89
C SER A 823 -48.83 -17.25 34.96
N ASP A 824 -49.43 -18.42 34.68
CA ASP A 824 -50.34 -19.14 35.59
C ASP A 824 -51.45 -18.27 36.21
N GLY A 825 -52.03 -17.36 35.43
CA GLY A 825 -53.13 -16.49 35.85
C GLY A 825 -52.72 -15.29 36.71
N VAL A 826 -51.42 -15.11 36.99
CA VAL A 826 -50.85 -13.93 37.67
C VAL A 826 -50.23 -12.99 36.63
N ASN A 827 -50.48 -11.69 36.79
CA ASN A 827 -49.82 -10.68 35.96
C ASN A 827 -48.34 -10.59 36.36
N CYS A 828 -47.45 -10.78 35.39
CA CYS A 828 -46.01 -10.73 35.55
C CYS A 828 -45.39 -9.70 34.60
N VAL A 829 -44.21 -9.20 34.96
CA VAL A 829 -43.35 -8.41 34.08
C VAL A 829 -42.14 -9.27 33.72
N PHE A 830 -41.96 -9.54 32.44
CA PHE A 830 -40.76 -10.15 31.89
C PHE A 830 -39.69 -9.08 31.68
N ASP A 831 -38.55 -9.24 32.36
CA ASP A 831 -37.36 -8.40 32.18
C ASP A 831 -36.39 -9.10 31.22
N ILE A 832 -36.18 -8.49 30.05
CA ILE A 832 -35.31 -9.04 29.01
C ILE A 832 -33.83 -9.05 29.41
N ASN A 833 -33.39 -8.15 30.29
CA ASN A 833 -31.99 -8.10 30.71
C ASN A 833 -31.63 -9.29 31.60
N ARG A 834 -32.60 -9.75 32.39
CA ARG A 834 -32.43 -10.85 33.35
C ARG A 834 -32.99 -12.17 32.85
N TRP A 835 -33.80 -12.15 31.79
CA TRP A 835 -34.56 -13.30 31.31
C TRP A 835 -35.43 -13.92 32.42
N THR A 836 -36.06 -13.08 33.25
CA THR A 836 -36.89 -13.51 34.39
C THR A 836 -38.28 -12.87 34.39
N HIS A 837 -39.29 -13.64 34.82
CA HIS A 837 -40.61 -13.12 35.13
C HIS A 837 -40.69 -12.66 36.59
N LEU A 838 -41.13 -11.42 36.80
CA LEU A 838 -41.32 -10.82 38.11
C LEU A 838 -42.81 -10.60 38.37
N PRO A 839 -43.35 -10.98 39.55
CA PRO A 839 -44.74 -10.71 39.90
C PRO A 839 -45.03 -9.21 39.87
N LEU A 840 -46.14 -8.80 39.26
CA LEU A 840 -46.49 -7.39 39.10
C LEU A 840 -46.54 -6.65 40.45
N ASP A 841 -46.97 -7.31 41.52
CA ASP A 841 -47.07 -6.73 42.87
C ASP A 841 -45.70 -6.28 43.44
N VAL A 842 -44.62 -6.99 43.09
CA VAL A 842 -43.24 -6.65 43.51
C VAL A 842 -42.68 -5.48 42.69
N VAL A 843 -43.08 -5.41 41.42
CA VAL A 843 -42.70 -4.34 40.50
C VAL A 843 -43.48 -3.06 40.81
N GLU A 844 -44.78 -3.13 41.13
CA GLU A 844 -45.63 -1.99 41.52
C GLU A 844 -45.16 -1.33 42.82
N ALA A 845 -44.59 -2.11 43.75
CA ALA A 845 -43.98 -1.59 44.97
C ALA A 845 -42.70 -0.76 44.71
N SER A 846 -42.03 -0.99 43.58
CA SER A 846 -40.75 -0.39 43.21
C SER A 846 -40.84 0.62 42.06
N VAL A 847 -41.85 0.56 41.21
CA VAL A 847 -42.10 1.46 40.06
C VAL A 847 -43.62 1.67 39.88
N PRO A 848 -44.15 2.91 39.88
CA PRO A 848 -45.58 3.14 39.63
C PRO A 848 -45.93 2.97 38.14
N PHE A 849 -46.91 2.12 37.83
CA PHE A 849 -47.43 1.87 36.48
C PHE A 849 -48.95 2.14 36.41
N MET A 850 -49.48 2.54 35.25
CA MET A 850 -50.92 2.74 35.02
C MET A 850 -51.43 1.92 33.84
N GLY A 851 -52.47 1.12 34.09
CA GLY A 851 -53.31 0.51 33.05
C GLY A 851 -53.79 -0.90 33.41
N ARG A 852 -54.80 -1.02 34.28
CA ARG A 852 -55.31 -2.28 34.85
C ARG A 852 -56.12 -3.17 33.89
N HIS A 853 -56.06 -2.94 32.58
CA HIS A 853 -56.83 -3.73 31.62
C HIS A 853 -56.10 -3.83 30.28
N LEU A 854 -55.57 -5.01 29.96
CA LEU A 854 -55.73 -5.64 28.65
C LEU A 854 -55.14 -7.05 28.63
N THR A 855 -55.99 -8.00 28.26
CA THR A 855 -55.68 -9.32 27.73
C THR A 855 -54.92 -9.20 26.40
N VAL A 856 -53.98 -10.12 26.12
CA VAL A 856 -53.74 -10.74 24.79
C VAL A 856 -52.49 -11.65 24.79
N PHE A 857 -52.64 -12.82 24.14
CA PHE A 857 -51.67 -13.84 23.69
C PHE A 857 -50.93 -14.68 24.76
N THR A 858 -51.65 -15.69 25.25
CA THR A 858 -51.11 -17.01 25.58
C THR A 858 -50.86 -17.81 24.30
N THR A 859 -49.62 -18.23 24.04
CA THR A 859 -49.20 -19.63 23.78
C THR A 859 -47.76 -19.67 23.26
N ILE A 860 -46.79 -19.80 24.17
CA ILE A 860 -45.64 -20.68 23.95
C ILE A 860 -45.54 -21.53 25.21
N VAL A 861 -45.96 -22.79 25.10
CA VAL A 861 -45.64 -23.82 26.07
C VAL A 861 -44.12 -24.04 25.97
N SER A 862 -43.37 -23.63 27.00
CA SER A 862 -42.06 -24.21 27.25
C SER A 862 -41.99 -24.62 28.70
N SER A 863 -42.44 -25.85 28.92
CA SER A 863 -42.16 -26.67 30.09
C SER A 863 -40.67 -26.97 30.13
N ALA A 864 -39.86 -26.09 30.73
CA ALA A 864 -38.45 -26.42 31.01
C ALA A 864 -37.78 -25.49 32.04
N PHE A 865 -38.45 -25.04 33.11
CA PHE A 865 -37.72 -24.58 34.31
C PHE A 865 -38.53 -24.90 35.56
N GLY A 866 -37.88 -25.61 36.50
CA GLY A 866 -38.50 -26.16 37.69
C GLY A 866 -39.22 -25.10 38.53
N SER A 867 -40.35 -25.54 39.08
CA SER A 867 -41.11 -24.88 40.14
C SER A 867 -40.19 -24.19 41.17
N MET A 868 -40.25 -22.85 41.22
CA MET A 868 -39.80 -22.09 42.38
C MET A 868 -40.71 -22.43 43.58
N PRO A 869 -40.17 -22.61 44.80
CA PRO A 869 -40.99 -22.75 45.99
C PRO A 869 -41.75 -21.45 46.25
N ALA A 870 -43.05 -21.58 46.54
CA ALA A 870 -43.93 -20.47 46.84
C ALA A 870 -43.33 -19.55 47.91
N LEU A 871 -43.11 -18.27 47.55
CA LEU A 871 -42.78 -17.22 48.50
C LEU A 871 -43.93 -17.11 49.50
N HIS A 872 -43.68 -17.56 50.73
CA HIS A 872 -44.61 -17.50 51.84
C HIS A 872 -45.10 -16.06 52.03
N ARG A 873 -46.43 -15.92 51.98
CA ARG A 873 -47.21 -14.74 52.34
C ARG A 873 -46.75 -14.22 53.70
N ILE A 874 -46.07 -13.06 53.73
CA ILE A 874 -45.84 -12.31 54.97
C ILE A 874 -47.18 -11.69 55.37
N SER A 875 -47.98 -12.43 56.15
CA SER A 875 -49.09 -11.86 56.90
C SER A 875 -48.55 -11.00 58.05
N ASN A 876 -49.11 -9.80 58.18
CA ASN A 876 -48.88 -8.84 59.27
C ASN A 876 -48.59 -9.52 60.62
N VAL A 877 -47.37 -9.33 61.14
CA VAL A 877 -46.96 -9.83 62.46
C VAL A 877 -47.30 -8.78 63.51
N THR A 878 -48.23 -9.12 64.41
CA THR A 878 -48.27 -8.58 65.78
C THR A 878 -47.19 -9.28 66.62
N PRO A 879 -46.60 -8.61 67.63
CA PRO A 879 -45.40 -9.11 68.27
C PRO A 879 -45.73 -10.15 69.34
N ALA A 880 -45.12 -11.33 69.26
CA ALA A 880 -45.05 -12.23 70.41
C ALA A 880 -43.74 -13.03 70.42
N SER A 881 -42.97 -12.73 71.48
CA SER A 881 -42.09 -13.61 72.27
C SER A 881 -41.12 -14.59 71.60
N LEU A 882 -39.84 -14.33 71.89
CA LEU A 882 -38.69 -15.23 72.05
C LEU A 882 -39.00 -16.75 72.11
N SER A 883 -38.79 -17.43 70.99
CA SER A 883 -38.20 -18.78 70.83
C SER A 883 -38.16 -18.99 69.31
N THR A 884 -37.04 -19.15 68.60
CA THR A 884 -35.94 -20.09 68.77
C THR A 884 -34.73 -19.61 67.93
N SER A 885 -33.54 -19.62 68.53
CA SER A 885 -32.28 -19.19 67.90
C SER A 885 -31.74 -20.16 66.84
N LEU A 886 -32.36 -21.32 66.63
CA LEU A 886 -31.92 -22.35 65.68
C LEU A 886 -32.45 -22.14 64.26
N GLU A 887 -33.67 -21.60 64.09
CA GLU A 887 -34.21 -21.30 62.74
C GLU A 887 -33.55 -20.07 62.10
N ALA A 888 -33.18 -19.07 62.91
CA ALA A 888 -32.41 -17.92 62.45
C ALA A 888 -30.98 -18.30 62.03
N VAL A 889 -30.34 -19.25 62.72
CA VAL A 889 -29.02 -19.78 62.35
C VAL A 889 -29.10 -20.67 61.12
N ALA A 890 -30.13 -21.51 60.98
CA ALA A 890 -30.37 -22.31 59.77
C ALA A 890 -30.69 -21.44 58.54
N ALA A 891 -31.47 -20.37 58.70
CA ALA A 891 -31.73 -19.38 57.65
C ALA A 891 -30.47 -18.57 57.29
N CYS A 892 -29.64 -18.21 58.26
CA CYS A 892 -28.36 -17.52 58.04
C CYS A 892 -27.30 -18.43 57.40
N ALA A 893 -27.24 -19.71 57.79
CA ALA A 893 -26.36 -20.72 57.18
C ALA A 893 -26.81 -21.05 55.74
N SER A 894 -28.13 -21.11 55.50
CA SER A 894 -28.72 -21.23 54.17
C SER A 894 -28.40 -20.02 53.29
N GLN A 895 -28.51 -18.79 53.81
CA GLN A 895 -28.10 -17.58 53.10
C GLN A 895 -26.60 -17.54 52.79
N GLN A 896 -25.75 -17.89 53.76
CA GLN A 896 -24.30 -17.98 53.54
C GLN A 896 -23.94 -19.06 52.52
N PHE A 897 -24.65 -20.20 52.52
CA PHE A 897 -24.52 -21.24 51.51
C PHE A 897 -24.89 -20.72 50.12
N TRP A 898 -26.03 -20.04 49.96
CA TRP A 898 -26.43 -19.45 48.67
C TRP A 898 -25.50 -18.31 48.22
N HIS A 899 -24.95 -17.52 49.14
CA HIS A 899 -23.92 -16.53 48.83
C HIS A 899 -22.62 -17.17 48.36
N LEU A 900 -22.19 -18.27 49.00
CA LEU A 900 -21.02 -19.04 48.58
C LEU A 900 -21.24 -19.70 47.22
N VAL A 901 -22.41 -20.31 47.00
CA VAL A 901 -22.80 -20.90 45.70
C VAL A 901 -22.84 -19.82 44.62
N GLY A 902 -23.42 -18.66 44.91
CA GLY A 902 -23.43 -17.51 44.01
C GLY A 902 -22.01 -16.99 43.70
N PHE A 903 -21.15 -16.90 44.71
CA PHE A 903 -19.74 -16.53 44.53
C PHE A 903 -18.99 -17.55 43.68
N LEU A 904 -19.14 -18.85 43.95
CA LEU A 904 -18.55 -19.92 43.16
C LEU A 904 -19.08 -19.94 41.72
N TYR A 905 -20.36 -19.62 41.51
CA TYR A 905 -20.94 -19.45 40.17
C TYR A 905 -20.30 -18.28 39.43
N VAL A 906 -20.11 -17.12 40.08
CA VAL A 906 -19.42 -15.97 39.49
C VAL A 906 -17.96 -16.30 39.17
N VAL A 907 -17.24 -16.96 40.08
CA VAL A 907 -15.86 -17.42 39.83
C VAL A 907 -15.82 -18.42 38.67
N GLY A 908 -16.75 -19.37 38.63
CA GLY A 908 -16.86 -20.39 37.58
C GLY A 908 -17.17 -19.78 36.22
N THR A 909 -18.09 -18.82 36.14
CA THR A 909 -18.43 -18.10 34.90
C THR A 909 -17.29 -17.20 34.41
N LEU A 910 -16.60 -16.49 35.30
CA LEU A 910 -15.39 -15.72 34.97
C LEU A 910 -14.26 -16.63 34.48
N SER A 911 -14.02 -17.74 35.17
CA SER A 911 -13.00 -18.73 34.76
C SER A 911 -13.36 -19.39 33.44
N SER A 912 -14.65 -19.66 33.19
CA SER A 912 -15.16 -20.18 31.93
C SER A 912 -14.94 -19.20 30.78
N ASN A 913 -15.13 -17.88 30.99
CA ASN A 913 -14.81 -16.87 30.00
C ASN A 913 -13.31 -16.86 29.65
N ILE A 914 -12.43 -16.98 30.66
CA ILE A 914 -10.98 -17.07 30.44
C ILE A 914 -10.62 -18.36 29.67
N ALA A 915 -11.21 -19.50 30.05
CA ALA A 915 -11.01 -20.76 29.36
C ALA A 915 -11.51 -20.73 27.90
N TYR A 916 -12.67 -20.12 27.67
CA TYR A 916 -13.22 -19.89 26.33
C TYR A 916 -12.26 -19.06 25.47
N PHE A 917 -11.69 -17.99 26.03
CA PHE A 917 -10.70 -17.18 25.32
C PHE A 917 -9.48 -18.02 24.88
N ASN A 918 -8.97 -18.88 25.76
CA ASN A 918 -7.87 -19.79 25.41
C ASN A 918 -8.22 -20.77 24.28
N VAL A 919 -9.46 -21.28 24.25
CA VAL A 919 -9.94 -22.16 23.18
C VAL A 919 -9.99 -21.40 21.85
N VAL A 920 -10.62 -20.22 21.85
CA VAL A 920 -10.85 -19.43 20.64
C VAL A 920 -9.57 -18.80 20.09
N LEU A 921 -8.59 -18.47 20.95
CA LEU A 921 -7.31 -17.87 20.56
C LEU A 921 -6.54 -18.74 19.56
N THR A 922 -6.66 -20.06 19.66
CA THR A 922 -6.02 -20.97 18.70
C THR A 922 -6.61 -20.83 17.30
N SER A 923 -7.93 -20.74 17.19
CA SER A 923 -8.66 -20.56 15.93
C SER A 923 -8.56 -19.14 15.37
N LEU A 924 -8.57 -18.11 16.22
CA LEU A 924 -8.45 -16.69 15.83
C LEU A 924 -6.99 -16.20 15.75
N SER A 925 -6.02 -17.10 15.75
CA SER A 925 -4.60 -16.75 15.58
C SER A 925 -4.26 -16.21 14.18
N ASN A 926 -5.19 -16.35 13.23
CA ASN A 926 -5.07 -15.88 11.86
C ASN A 926 -6.44 -15.50 11.30
N ASP A 927 -6.43 -14.66 10.26
CA ASP A 927 -7.65 -14.14 9.62
C ASP A 927 -8.49 -15.19 8.88
N TYR A 928 -7.99 -16.42 8.70
CA TYR A 928 -8.73 -17.54 8.10
C TYR A 928 -9.59 -18.30 9.12
N GLY A 929 -9.41 -18.06 10.43
CA GLY A 929 -10.08 -18.84 11.47
C GLY A 929 -9.54 -20.27 11.58
N TRP A 930 -8.35 -20.56 11.02
CA TRP A 930 -7.80 -21.91 10.94
C TRP A 930 -6.86 -22.17 12.10
N ALA A 931 -7.29 -22.97 13.07
CA ALA A 931 -6.47 -23.30 14.24
C ALA A 931 -5.07 -23.86 13.85
N GLY A 932 -4.02 -23.22 14.38
CA GLY A 932 -2.63 -23.65 14.18
C GLY A 932 -2.03 -23.32 12.82
N PHE A 933 -2.69 -22.53 11.97
CA PHE A 933 -2.13 -22.11 10.69
C PHE A 933 -0.88 -21.24 10.88
N ASN A 934 0.25 -21.71 10.34
CA ASN A 934 1.53 -20.99 10.39
C ASN A 934 2.04 -20.67 8.98
N SER A 935 2.63 -19.48 8.85
CA SER A 935 3.23 -19.00 7.60
C SER A 935 4.54 -19.69 7.25
N SER A 936 5.22 -20.30 8.23
CA SER A 936 6.52 -20.94 8.05
C SER A 936 6.46 -22.43 7.68
N GLY A 937 5.31 -23.10 7.83
CA GLY A 937 5.17 -24.53 7.54
C GLY A 937 3.96 -24.86 6.67
N MET A 938 2.76 -24.55 7.17
CA MET A 938 1.48 -24.95 6.58
C MET A 938 1.19 -24.17 5.29
N GLN A 939 1.50 -22.88 5.24
CA GLN A 939 1.38 -22.08 4.02
C GLN A 939 2.36 -22.57 2.92
N PRO A 940 3.67 -22.77 3.17
CA PRO A 940 4.58 -23.38 2.20
C PRO A 940 4.15 -24.78 1.78
N PHE A 941 3.66 -25.61 2.70
CA PHE A 941 3.14 -26.95 2.38
C PHE A 941 1.97 -26.88 1.40
N LEU A 942 0.98 -26.03 1.66
CA LEU A 942 -0.16 -25.82 0.77
C LEU A 942 0.31 -25.29 -0.58
N ALA A 943 1.16 -24.25 -0.59
CA ALA A 943 1.70 -23.69 -1.82
C ALA A 943 2.44 -24.75 -2.65
N ASN A 944 3.29 -25.56 -2.02
CA ASN A 944 4.01 -26.66 -2.67
C ASN A 944 3.06 -27.76 -3.17
N ALA A 945 2.03 -28.11 -2.39
CA ALA A 945 1.03 -29.09 -2.80
C ALA A 945 0.23 -28.61 -4.03
N PHE A 946 -0.21 -27.35 -4.04
CA PHE A 946 -0.89 -26.74 -5.17
C PHE A 946 0.04 -26.59 -6.38
N ASN A 947 1.28 -26.12 -6.18
CA ASN A 947 2.28 -26.01 -7.25
C ASN A 947 2.57 -27.39 -7.87
N ARG A 948 2.70 -28.44 -7.06
CA ARG A 948 2.87 -29.82 -7.54
C ARG A 948 1.67 -30.28 -8.36
N GLN A 949 0.44 -29.97 -7.93
CA GLN A 949 -0.76 -30.32 -8.70
C GLN A 949 -0.87 -29.50 -10.00
N LEU A 950 -0.51 -28.22 -9.98
CA LEU A 950 -0.47 -27.36 -11.17
C LEU A 950 0.55 -27.86 -12.20
N LEU A 951 1.69 -28.40 -11.76
CA LEU A 951 2.68 -29.02 -12.64
C LEU A 951 2.18 -30.33 -13.29
N LEU A 952 1.25 -31.03 -12.63
CA LEU A 952 0.71 -32.32 -13.08
C LEU A 952 -0.64 -32.19 -13.82
N THR A 953 -1.30 -31.04 -13.72
CA THR A 953 -2.62 -30.81 -14.32
C THR A 953 -2.45 -29.97 -15.59
N PRO A 954 -2.66 -30.52 -16.79
CA PRO A 954 -2.73 -29.68 -17.99
C PRO A 954 -3.89 -28.70 -17.83
N SER A 955 -3.59 -27.41 -18.03
CA SER A 955 -4.47 -26.24 -17.89
C SER A 955 -5.96 -26.54 -18.12
N LEU A 956 -6.80 -26.27 -17.10
CA LEU A 956 -8.26 -26.32 -17.18
C LEU A 956 -8.88 -25.23 -18.09
N GLU A 957 -8.09 -24.49 -18.87
CA GLU A 957 -8.54 -23.41 -19.76
C GLU A 957 -8.77 -23.83 -21.23
N GLN A 958 -8.77 -25.13 -21.57
CA GLN A 958 -9.01 -25.57 -22.96
C GLN A 958 -10.39 -26.19 -23.23
N LYS A 959 -11.40 -25.90 -22.39
CA LYS A 959 -12.81 -26.24 -22.65
C LYS A 959 -13.77 -25.07 -22.38
N ARG A 960 -13.55 -23.94 -23.04
CA ARG A 960 -14.59 -22.97 -23.43
C ARG A 960 -14.08 -22.14 -24.61
N ARG A 961 -14.07 -22.75 -25.79
CA ARG A 961 -14.32 -22.07 -27.07
C ARG A 961 -15.40 -22.85 -27.78
#